data_AF-A0A9X1SLG7-F1
#
_entry.id   AF-A0A9X1SLG7-F1
#
_cell.length_a   1.000
_cell.length_b   1.000
_cell.length_c   1.000
_cell.angle_alpha   90.00
_cell.angle_beta   90.00
_cell.angle_gamma   90.00
#
_symmetry.space_group_name_H-M   'P 1'
#
loop_
_entity.id
_entity.type
_entity.pdbx_description
1 polymer ?
#
loop_
_entity_poly.entity_id
_entity_poly.type
_entity_poly.pdbx_seq_one_letter_code
_entity_poly.pdbx_strand_id
1 'polypeptide(L)'
;MSIGRLLDENGNATGMGDVLNNHSATIEALGDLRLSMGVINNVNDRFLTEVRQISQEHILQYRIGGGQKFYTPDEIYIDYDREVPHLVSDEYPRGTDNYYLYDYTRTTEETVITETDPAKILSGRNLIVTANNVLNDKSQIVAGNILSIDAVELNNVEAAGQRIITDVGNQREYYRQPISSGRDRQKWRDLPYTPAPVVQDIMLTPSEAQGNTQPGGSGASIAGRQETGNPGGGIGAINIERVSIQLAGADGIKEVSIVTRPPSLNLILPNASLYKINPAVGSLYLVETDPQFTQLKRWLGSDYMTSKLKADPGHMHKRLGDGYYEQQLISDQIISLTGQRFLNGYTNDEEQYMALMNSGVEFAEKYNLSLGVALTKEQMATLTSDIVWLVSRDVTLPDGSVQTVLVPQVYAMVKPQDIDSNGALLAGKQIGLQLTGDMINQGRILAGDKLSVLAQNIQNMGGSISGNNVALMAGNDINNIGGLMQGGGGLMLKAGRDINVITTTNHAENGTSKNQSSHTNINRMGGLIVNNDNGTLQLSAGNDINLTAALVGNQGQNGRTLLEAGHDLNMKTVTVDNSQHAEFNKDNYYTLSHSQDVGTQISGNGNITLAAKNDINVRAAQVTTDGQLAVTAGHDINITAGQSTDYIDTHRKSSYRGSLTKTTKEEHSTSDTTSAQSSNFSGDTVVMKAGNDLLVQGSQVTATHDIALKSGNNLTITGAQETSDQLHMERETKSGIMSTGGIGVTQGKIDEKSTQTTHRTSHLGSTVGSTEGCVSLVAGNDLSIKGSDVIAQQDINLTGKNITVESVDNQTRIHDKYERTQSGVTVALSGAVGGALNAAVTEAKQAQDTHDSKIKALQEIKAALSAVQAVQAGMMDLPKDSEGFVGISISGGTQRTESTTDTKIRAAQGSTIAAGNNLSMTATGNGEKGADGDITIRGSTLNAGNNMTLDANRDVNLLAAANTQKTDSENQSYGGNAGVSFGVGGGKNGLRFFADANFSKGNMHADGLYWTESQLEAGNNLTIISGRDTRLIGALAKGESVMMDVGRDLTVRSLQDTDDYSYEQYSLNIAGSYGTGFDGSLGFTMDKMDSTWASVNEQSGIYAGKGGYDITVGKHTQLDGAVIASEATPDKNSLDTGTLGWSDIKNKADYDVSHVSMSIGSGGGAPFGFPGVPVTPIVVAYGDSRWQHHHPRPE
;
A
#
# COMPACT_ATOMS: atom_id res chain seq x y z
N MET A 1 3.16 -6.36 -57.75
CA MET A 1 2.57 -7.71 -57.81
C MET A 1 1.10 -7.62 -57.40
N SER A 2 0.20 -8.35 -58.06
CA SER A 2 -1.22 -8.36 -57.72
C SER A 2 -1.75 -9.80 -57.74
N ILE A 3 -2.51 -10.19 -56.72
CA ILE A 3 -3.16 -11.52 -56.60
C ILE A 3 -4.68 -11.31 -56.50
N GLY A 4 -5.44 -12.02 -57.35
CA GLY A 4 -6.90 -11.94 -57.45
C GLY A 4 -7.47 -13.14 -58.21
N ARG A 5 -8.78 -13.14 -58.49
CA ARG A 5 -9.48 -14.29 -59.08
C ARG A 5 -9.15 -14.57 -60.54
N LEU A 6 -9.05 -13.53 -61.36
CA LEU A 6 -8.95 -13.60 -62.82
C LEU A 6 -7.86 -12.64 -63.33
N LEU A 7 -7.44 -12.80 -64.58
CA LEU A 7 -6.64 -11.80 -65.29
C LEU A 7 -7.51 -11.07 -66.32
N ASP A 8 -7.37 -9.74 -66.43
CA ASP A 8 -7.97 -8.96 -67.51
C ASP A 8 -7.18 -9.10 -68.83
N GLU A 9 -7.66 -8.46 -69.91
CA GLU A 9 -7.03 -8.50 -71.24
C GLU A 9 -5.60 -7.91 -71.26
N ASN A 10 -5.23 -7.11 -70.26
CA ASN A 10 -3.89 -6.54 -70.09
C ASN A 10 -3.01 -7.38 -69.15
N GLY A 11 -3.51 -8.52 -68.66
CA GLY A 11 -2.81 -9.38 -67.71
C GLY A 11 -2.83 -8.87 -66.27
N ASN A 12 -3.71 -7.93 -65.90
CA ASN A 12 -3.87 -7.47 -64.52
C ASN A 12 -4.80 -8.40 -63.75
N ALA A 13 -4.46 -8.70 -62.49
CA ALA A 13 -5.34 -9.45 -61.60
C ALA A 13 -6.62 -8.65 -61.27
N THR A 14 -7.79 -9.27 -61.42
CA THR A 14 -9.11 -8.71 -61.15
C THR A 14 -10.01 -9.69 -60.38
N GLY A 15 -11.02 -9.17 -59.70
CA GLY A 15 -11.96 -9.95 -58.87
C GLY A 15 -11.34 -10.51 -57.58
N MET A 16 -12.20 -10.90 -56.64
CA MET A 16 -11.81 -11.47 -55.35
C MET A 16 -11.65 -12.99 -55.47
N GLY A 17 -10.44 -13.51 -55.21
CA GLY A 17 -10.20 -14.96 -55.10
C GLY A 17 -10.87 -15.55 -53.86
N ASP A 18 -10.96 -16.87 -53.73
CA ASP A 18 -11.69 -17.48 -52.62
C ASP A 18 -10.85 -17.54 -51.33
N VAL A 19 -9.70 -18.24 -51.33
CA VAL A 19 -8.83 -18.42 -50.15
C VAL A 19 -7.34 -18.35 -50.53
N LEU A 20 -6.54 -17.64 -49.75
CA LEU A 20 -5.07 -17.63 -49.79
C LEU A 20 -4.53 -18.26 -48.49
N ASN A 21 -3.87 -19.41 -48.62
CA ASN A 21 -3.21 -20.10 -47.52
C ASN A 21 -1.69 -19.96 -47.65
N ASN A 22 -1.09 -19.16 -46.77
CA ASN A 22 0.36 -18.97 -46.67
C ASN A 22 0.85 -19.64 -45.38
N HIS A 23 1.46 -20.82 -45.52
CA HIS A 23 1.90 -21.66 -44.41
C HIS A 23 3.43 -21.70 -44.36
N SER A 24 4.03 -21.05 -43.36
CA SER A 24 5.49 -20.91 -43.18
C SER A 24 6.24 -20.58 -44.49
N ALA A 25 5.62 -19.75 -45.34
CA ALA A 25 6.15 -19.38 -46.65
C ALA A 25 6.18 -17.85 -46.80
N THR A 26 7.01 -17.38 -47.74
CA THR A 26 7.18 -15.94 -48.01
C THR A 26 6.51 -15.55 -49.32
N ILE A 27 5.59 -14.58 -49.26
CA ILE A 27 5.05 -13.86 -50.40
C ILE A 27 5.66 -12.45 -50.35
N GLU A 28 6.50 -12.10 -51.32
CA GLU A 28 7.18 -10.81 -51.34
C GLU A 28 7.04 -10.08 -52.68
N ALA A 29 6.87 -8.76 -52.63
CA ALA A 29 7.11 -7.88 -53.75
C ALA A 29 8.07 -6.74 -53.36
N LEU A 30 9.14 -6.53 -54.12
CA LEU A 30 10.06 -5.40 -53.90
C LEU A 30 9.41 -4.03 -54.17
N GLY A 31 8.31 -4.00 -54.93
CA GLY A 31 7.48 -2.83 -55.19
C GLY A 31 6.16 -2.89 -54.43
N ASP A 32 5.07 -2.51 -55.06
CA ASP A 32 3.73 -2.64 -54.46
C ASP A 32 3.19 -4.07 -54.54
N LEU A 33 2.47 -4.50 -53.51
CA LEU A 33 1.75 -5.77 -53.43
C LEU A 33 0.25 -5.51 -53.21
N ARG A 34 -0.61 -6.12 -54.03
CA ARG A 34 -2.07 -6.07 -53.87
C ARG A 34 -2.65 -7.49 -53.76
N LEU A 35 -3.45 -7.73 -52.73
CA LEU A 35 -4.13 -9.00 -52.47
C LEU A 35 -5.64 -8.77 -52.45
N SER A 36 -6.41 -9.50 -53.27
CA SER A 36 -7.88 -9.49 -53.23
C SER A 36 -8.41 -10.91 -53.09
N MET A 37 -8.73 -11.32 -51.87
CA MET A 37 -9.02 -12.72 -51.49
C MET A 37 -10.12 -12.78 -50.43
N GLY A 38 -11.08 -13.70 -50.52
CA GLY A 38 -12.13 -13.83 -49.51
C GLY A 38 -11.58 -14.15 -48.12
N VAL A 39 -10.64 -15.09 -48.03
CA VAL A 39 -9.94 -15.42 -46.78
C VAL A 39 -8.43 -15.41 -47.01
N ILE A 40 -7.68 -14.81 -46.09
CA ILE A 40 -6.22 -14.90 -46.03
C ILE A 40 -5.83 -15.56 -44.71
N ASN A 41 -5.15 -16.70 -44.80
CA ASN A 41 -4.56 -17.40 -43.67
C ASN A 41 -3.04 -17.31 -43.78
N ASN A 42 -2.41 -16.48 -42.94
CA ASN A 42 -0.96 -16.38 -42.81
C ASN A 42 -0.55 -17.08 -41.51
N VAL A 43 -0.04 -18.31 -41.60
CA VAL A 43 0.07 -19.24 -40.48
C VAL A 43 1.48 -19.80 -40.36
N ASN A 44 2.02 -19.80 -39.14
CA ASN A 44 3.29 -20.45 -38.82
C ASN A 44 3.02 -21.91 -38.40
N ASP A 45 3.19 -22.83 -39.35
CA ASP A 45 3.02 -24.27 -39.14
C ASP A 45 4.17 -24.90 -38.34
N ARG A 46 5.30 -24.20 -38.25
CA ARG A 46 6.55 -24.67 -37.62
C ARG A 46 6.84 -23.89 -36.34
N PHE A 47 5.88 -23.87 -35.42
CA PHE A 47 6.02 -23.17 -34.14
C PHE A 47 5.96 -24.16 -32.97
N LEU A 48 7.06 -24.31 -32.25
CA LEU A 48 7.16 -25.14 -31.04
C LEU A 48 7.67 -24.33 -29.86
N THR A 49 7.10 -24.64 -28.70
CA THR A 49 7.50 -24.07 -27.41
C THR A 49 7.86 -25.18 -26.43
N GLU A 50 8.76 -24.89 -25.51
CA GLU A 50 9.02 -25.72 -24.34
C GLU A 50 9.05 -24.85 -23.08
N VAL A 51 8.77 -25.44 -21.92
CA VAL A 51 9.03 -24.78 -20.65
C VAL A 51 10.49 -25.05 -20.29
N ARG A 52 11.27 -23.99 -20.07
CA ARG A 52 12.69 -24.06 -19.77
C ARG A 52 12.98 -23.36 -18.44
N GLN A 53 13.77 -24.00 -17.59
CA GLN A 53 14.30 -23.38 -16.39
C GLN A 53 15.29 -22.27 -16.76
N ILE A 54 14.98 -21.03 -16.38
CA ILE A 54 15.78 -19.83 -16.67
C ILE A 54 16.77 -19.56 -15.55
N SER A 55 16.34 -19.71 -14.30
CA SER A 55 17.18 -19.55 -13.12
C SER A 55 16.78 -20.52 -12.02
N GLN A 56 17.77 -20.82 -11.17
CA GLN A 56 17.56 -21.54 -9.94
C GLN A 56 18.49 -20.97 -8.88
N GLU A 57 17.92 -20.49 -7.79
CA GLU A 57 18.63 -19.77 -6.74
C GLU A 57 18.27 -20.35 -5.37
N HIS A 58 19.27 -20.46 -4.50
CA HIS A 58 19.07 -20.88 -3.12
C HIS A 58 18.85 -19.65 -2.24
N ILE A 59 17.72 -19.58 -1.55
CA ILE A 59 17.32 -18.43 -0.75
C ILE A 59 17.20 -18.84 0.72
N LEU A 60 17.81 -18.02 1.58
CA LEU A 60 17.71 -18.13 3.03
C LEU A 60 17.09 -16.84 3.57
N GLN A 61 15.95 -16.95 4.25
CA GLN A 61 15.24 -15.80 4.83
C GLN A 61 14.72 -16.13 6.23
N TYR A 62 14.58 -15.09 7.05
CA TYR A 62 14.12 -15.21 8.42
C TYR A 62 12.85 -14.41 8.64
N ARG A 63 12.01 -14.85 9.58
CA ARG A 63 10.81 -14.13 9.99
C ARG A 63 10.67 -14.17 11.50
N ILE A 64 10.44 -13.02 12.11
CA ILE A 64 10.28 -12.90 13.56
C ILE A 64 8.81 -13.18 13.92
N GLY A 65 8.57 -14.19 14.77
CA GLY A 65 7.23 -14.55 15.23
C GLY A 65 6.20 -14.70 14.10
N GLY A 66 4.99 -14.13 14.29
CA GLY A 66 3.90 -14.10 13.31
C GLY A 66 3.90 -12.88 12.39
N GLY A 67 4.98 -12.09 12.32
CA GLY A 67 5.04 -10.89 11.48
C GLY A 67 5.06 -11.19 9.98
N GLN A 68 4.76 -10.19 9.14
CA GLN A 68 4.72 -10.30 7.67
C GLN A 68 6.09 -10.10 6.99
N LYS A 69 7.03 -9.41 7.65
CA LYS A 69 8.33 -9.04 7.08
C LYS A 69 9.32 -10.20 7.08
N PHE A 70 9.88 -10.50 5.92
CA PHE A 70 11.04 -11.37 5.76
C PHE A 70 12.33 -10.56 5.86
N TYR A 71 13.31 -11.14 6.51
CA TYR A 71 14.63 -10.58 6.70
C TYR A 71 15.66 -11.44 5.98
N THR A 72 16.62 -10.81 5.31
CA THR A 72 17.77 -11.50 4.73
C THR A 72 18.88 -11.67 5.77
N PRO A 73 19.86 -12.59 5.57
CA PRO A 73 20.92 -12.85 6.55
C PRO A 73 21.83 -11.65 6.85
N ASP A 74 21.83 -10.62 6.00
CA ASP A 74 22.56 -9.35 6.16
C ASP A 74 21.79 -8.31 6.99
N GLU A 75 20.46 -8.43 7.10
CA GLU A 75 19.61 -7.53 7.90
C GLU A 75 19.49 -7.97 9.37
N ILE A 76 20.03 -9.14 9.70
CA ILE A 76 19.88 -9.78 11.02
C ILE A 76 21.20 -10.37 11.49
N TYR A 77 21.32 -10.55 12.80
CA TYR A 77 22.32 -11.46 13.36
C TYR A 77 21.71 -12.29 14.47
N ILE A 78 22.32 -13.45 14.75
CA ILE A 78 21.88 -14.32 15.83
C ILE A 78 22.83 -14.12 17.01
N ASP A 79 22.29 -13.58 18.11
CA ASP A 79 22.97 -13.47 19.40
C ASP A 79 23.01 -14.85 20.07
N TYR A 80 24.21 -15.44 20.11
CA TYR A 80 24.48 -16.72 20.75
C TYR A 80 25.00 -16.59 22.19
N ASP A 81 25.19 -15.37 22.70
CA ASP A 81 25.74 -15.12 24.05
C ASP A 81 24.68 -15.30 25.15
N ARG A 82 23.43 -15.60 24.75
CA ARG A 82 22.31 -15.90 25.64
C ARG A 82 22.10 -17.40 25.82
N GLU A 83 21.24 -17.73 26.77
CA GLU A 83 20.87 -19.12 27.08
C GLU A 83 20.31 -19.89 25.87
N VAL A 84 19.62 -19.19 24.97
CA VAL A 84 19.21 -19.69 23.66
C VAL A 84 19.52 -18.64 22.58
N PRO A 85 19.74 -19.03 21.31
CA PRO A 85 20.03 -18.08 20.24
C PRO A 85 18.86 -17.12 20.02
N HIS A 86 19.13 -15.81 20.00
CA HIS A 86 18.12 -14.80 19.70
C HIS A 86 18.40 -14.16 18.35
N LEU A 87 17.39 -14.08 17.49
CA LEU A 87 17.48 -13.33 16.24
C LEU A 87 17.25 -11.85 16.52
N VAL A 88 18.24 -11.02 16.20
CA VAL A 88 18.25 -9.56 16.41
C VAL A 88 18.14 -8.88 15.06
N SER A 89 17.32 -7.82 14.99
CA SER A 89 17.20 -6.90 13.86
C SER A 89 17.13 -5.46 14.38
N ASP A 90 17.18 -4.47 13.50
CA ASP A 90 17.02 -3.05 13.88
C ASP A 90 15.67 -2.77 14.56
N GLU A 91 14.61 -3.45 14.12
CA GLU A 91 13.26 -3.39 14.73
C GLU A 91 13.19 -4.13 16.08
N TYR A 92 14.03 -5.15 16.28
CA TYR A 92 14.09 -5.96 17.49
C TYR A 92 15.49 -5.97 18.09
N PRO A 93 15.99 -4.84 18.62
CA PRO A 93 17.38 -4.72 19.08
C PRO A 93 17.66 -5.57 20.33
N ARG A 94 16.62 -6.03 21.03
CA ARG A 94 16.76 -6.99 22.14
C ARG A 94 16.74 -8.46 21.70
N GLY A 95 16.44 -8.74 20.44
CA GLY A 95 16.33 -10.07 19.85
C GLY A 95 15.15 -10.91 20.34
N THR A 96 14.79 -11.92 19.55
CA THR A 96 13.72 -12.90 19.86
C THR A 96 14.25 -14.33 19.78
N ASP A 97 13.84 -15.19 20.70
CA ASP A 97 14.13 -16.64 20.66
C ASP A 97 13.10 -17.45 19.84
N ASN A 98 12.08 -16.77 19.30
CA ASN A 98 11.03 -17.33 18.46
C ASN A 98 11.04 -16.71 17.05
N TYR A 99 11.51 -17.48 16.08
CA TYR A 99 11.63 -17.07 14.68
C TYR A 99 11.47 -18.25 13.74
N TYR A 100 11.14 -17.97 12.48
CA TYR A 100 11.09 -18.94 11.41
C TYR A 100 12.28 -18.74 10.49
N LEU A 101 12.88 -19.83 10.04
CA LEU A 101 13.85 -19.87 8.96
C LEU A 101 13.21 -20.49 7.73
N TYR A 102 13.34 -19.83 6.60
CA TYR A 102 12.93 -20.31 5.29
C TYR A 102 14.19 -20.62 4.51
N ASP A 103 14.35 -21.90 4.21
CA ASP A 103 15.49 -22.44 3.48
C ASP A 103 14.96 -23.16 2.25
N TYR A 104 15.00 -22.50 1.10
CA TYR A 104 14.32 -22.97 -0.10
C TYR A 104 15.09 -22.65 -1.38
N THR A 105 14.78 -23.45 -2.41
CA THR A 105 15.23 -23.20 -3.77
C THR A 105 14.10 -22.55 -4.56
N ARG A 106 14.38 -21.38 -5.12
CA ARG A 106 13.50 -20.70 -6.09
C ARG A 106 13.88 -21.15 -7.49
N THR A 107 12.93 -21.69 -8.22
CA THR A 107 13.07 -22.05 -9.63
C THR A 107 12.19 -21.12 -10.47
N THR A 108 12.78 -20.45 -11.45
CA THR A 108 12.03 -19.67 -12.44
C THR A 108 12.02 -20.44 -13.75
N GLU A 109 10.83 -20.80 -14.22
CA GLU A 109 10.60 -21.44 -15.50
C GLU A 109 9.87 -20.48 -16.44
N GLU A 110 10.24 -20.49 -17.72
CA GLU A 110 9.55 -19.71 -18.75
C GLU A 110 9.20 -20.58 -19.94
N THR A 111 8.07 -20.26 -20.58
CA THR A 111 7.77 -20.76 -21.92
C THR A 111 8.72 -20.09 -22.91
N VAL A 112 9.48 -20.88 -23.65
CA VAL A 112 10.44 -20.39 -24.66
C VAL A 112 10.16 -21.01 -26.03
N ILE A 113 10.44 -20.27 -27.10
CA ILE A 113 10.33 -20.75 -28.48
C ILE A 113 11.55 -21.63 -28.80
N THR A 114 11.30 -22.87 -29.24
CA THR A 114 12.34 -23.82 -29.67
C THR A 114 12.42 -23.99 -31.18
N GLU A 115 11.30 -23.78 -31.88
CA GLU A 115 11.22 -23.80 -33.34
C GLU A 115 10.24 -22.71 -33.79
N THR A 116 10.61 -21.94 -34.81
CA THR A 116 9.73 -20.96 -35.45
C THR A 116 10.13 -20.75 -36.91
N ASP A 117 9.15 -20.81 -37.83
CA ASP A 117 9.31 -20.42 -39.24
C ASP A 117 8.07 -19.61 -39.68
N PRO A 118 8.02 -18.29 -39.37
CA PRO A 118 6.83 -17.48 -39.60
C PRO A 118 6.49 -17.38 -41.08
N ALA A 119 5.20 -17.45 -41.41
CA ALA A 119 4.76 -17.07 -42.75
C ALA A 119 4.90 -15.55 -42.92
N LYS A 120 5.40 -15.11 -44.08
CA LYS A 120 5.71 -13.70 -44.34
C LYS A 120 4.94 -13.20 -45.56
N ILE A 121 4.25 -12.06 -45.42
CA ILE A 121 3.70 -11.29 -46.53
C ILE A 121 4.38 -9.92 -46.54
N LEU A 122 5.27 -9.69 -47.49
CA LEU A 122 6.18 -8.55 -47.50
C LEU A 122 5.97 -7.66 -48.74
N SER A 123 6.03 -6.35 -48.54
CA SER A 123 6.06 -5.36 -49.62
C SER A 123 7.16 -4.34 -49.40
N GLY A 124 7.98 -4.06 -50.41
CA GLY A 124 8.98 -3.00 -50.37
C GLY A 124 8.36 -1.60 -50.44
N ARG A 125 7.10 -1.47 -50.88
CA ARG A 125 6.35 -0.20 -50.89
C ARG A 125 5.00 -0.37 -50.20
N ASN A 126 3.90 -0.30 -50.95
CA ASN A 126 2.56 -0.41 -50.38
C ASN A 126 2.07 -1.87 -50.42
N LEU A 127 1.40 -2.31 -49.38
CA LEU A 127 0.66 -3.56 -49.30
C LEU A 127 -0.82 -3.23 -49.14
N ILE A 128 -1.63 -3.56 -50.15
CA ILE A 128 -3.08 -3.32 -50.14
C ILE A 128 -3.80 -4.66 -50.13
N VAL A 129 -4.59 -4.92 -49.10
CA VAL A 129 -5.35 -6.13 -48.89
C VAL A 129 -6.84 -5.81 -48.91
N THR A 130 -7.60 -6.54 -49.71
CA THR A 130 -9.07 -6.54 -49.70
C THR A 130 -9.52 -7.97 -49.44
N ALA A 131 -10.20 -8.22 -48.33
CA ALA A 131 -10.63 -9.56 -47.95
C ALA A 131 -11.97 -9.58 -47.19
N ASN A 132 -12.51 -10.76 -46.91
CA ASN A 132 -13.51 -10.87 -45.85
C ASN A 132 -12.80 -11.09 -44.51
N ASN A 133 -11.90 -12.07 -44.44
CA ASN A 133 -11.20 -12.41 -43.19
C ASN A 133 -9.69 -12.45 -43.41
N VAL A 134 -8.94 -11.84 -42.48
CA VAL A 134 -7.48 -11.91 -42.44
C VAL A 134 -7.04 -12.50 -41.11
N LEU A 135 -6.39 -13.65 -41.16
CA LEU A 135 -5.73 -14.28 -40.03
C LEU A 135 -4.21 -14.16 -40.20
N ASN A 136 -3.56 -13.60 -39.19
CA ASN A 136 -2.12 -13.61 -39.03
C ASN A 136 -1.78 -14.34 -37.72
N ASP A 137 -1.41 -15.61 -37.81
CA ASP A 137 -1.13 -16.49 -36.66
C ASP A 137 0.38 -16.72 -36.52
N LYS A 138 0.99 -16.13 -35.48
CA LYS A 138 2.44 -16.18 -35.17
C LYS A 138 3.32 -15.89 -36.39
N SER A 139 2.84 -15.02 -37.27
CA SER A 139 3.34 -14.76 -38.63
C SER A 139 3.46 -13.25 -38.88
N GLN A 140 3.97 -12.85 -40.04
CA GLN A 140 4.32 -11.45 -40.31
C GLN A 140 3.66 -10.92 -41.59
N ILE A 141 3.04 -9.74 -41.50
CA ILE A 141 2.56 -8.96 -42.65
C ILE A 141 3.18 -7.56 -42.56
N VAL A 142 4.12 -7.25 -43.45
CA VAL A 142 4.98 -6.07 -43.33
C VAL A 142 5.05 -5.29 -44.66
N ALA A 143 4.84 -3.99 -44.59
CA ALA A 143 4.97 -3.07 -45.73
C ALA A 143 6.08 -2.03 -45.50
N GLY A 144 6.83 -1.68 -46.54
CA GLY A 144 7.86 -0.63 -46.49
C GLY A 144 7.30 0.78 -46.35
N ASN A 145 6.05 1.00 -46.78
CA ASN A 145 5.38 2.29 -46.69
C ASN A 145 3.97 2.17 -46.10
N ILE A 146 2.95 1.88 -46.92
CA ILE A 146 1.56 1.78 -46.46
C ILE A 146 1.14 0.31 -46.37
N LEU A 147 0.64 -0.13 -45.22
CA LEU A 147 -0.17 -1.33 -45.08
C LEU A 147 -1.64 -0.93 -44.98
N SER A 148 -2.46 -1.30 -45.98
CA SER A 148 -3.90 -1.04 -45.99
C SER A 148 -4.66 -2.36 -46.02
N ILE A 149 -5.54 -2.60 -45.06
CA ILE A 149 -6.41 -3.77 -45.01
C ILE A 149 -7.86 -3.31 -44.98
N ASP A 150 -8.63 -3.71 -45.99
CA ASP A 150 -10.08 -3.56 -46.08
C ASP A 150 -10.70 -4.95 -45.92
N ALA A 151 -11.33 -5.22 -44.77
CA ALA A 151 -11.87 -6.54 -44.44
C ALA A 151 -13.15 -6.52 -43.60
N VAL A 152 -13.76 -7.67 -43.39
CA VAL A 152 -14.79 -7.84 -42.35
C VAL A 152 -14.10 -8.01 -41.00
N GLU A 153 -13.20 -9.00 -40.87
CA GLU A 153 -12.51 -9.32 -39.61
C GLU A 153 -10.98 -9.41 -39.80
N LEU A 154 -10.24 -9.02 -38.75
CA LEU A 154 -8.79 -9.14 -38.67
C LEU A 154 -8.38 -9.76 -37.33
N ASN A 155 -7.68 -10.90 -37.39
CA ASN A 155 -7.17 -11.61 -36.23
C ASN A 155 -5.64 -11.66 -36.30
N ASN A 156 -4.96 -10.93 -35.42
CA ASN A 156 -3.51 -10.95 -35.23
C ASN A 156 -3.18 -11.73 -33.96
N VAL A 157 -2.91 -13.02 -34.10
CA VAL A 157 -2.93 -14.02 -33.02
C VAL A 157 -1.50 -14.44 -32.64
N GLU A 158 -1.16 -14.28 -31.38
CA GLU A 158 0.14 -14.65 -30.81
C GLU A 158 0.04 -15.93 -29.98
N ALA A 159 1.15 -16.64 -29.80
CA ALA A 159 1.22 -17.72 -28.82
C ALA A 159 1.37 -17.19 -27.39
N ALA A 160 0.59 -17.74 -26.45
CA ALA A 160 0.71 -17.43 -25.04
C ALA A 160 1.97 -18.07 -24.43
N GLY A 161 2.69 -17.32 -23.60
CA GLY A 161 3.78 -17.82 -22.77
C GLY A 161 3.52 -17.52 -21.30
N GLN A 162 4.14 -18.30 -20.41
CA GLN A 162 4.10 -18.06 -18.97
C GLN A 162 5.49 -18.07 -18.36
N ARG A 163 5.70 -17.21 -17.38
CA ARG A 163 6.76 -17.29 -16.37
C ARG A 163 6.14 -17.84 -15.09
N ILE A 164 6.73 -18.89 -14.55
CA ILE A 164 6.31 -19.55 -13.32
C ILE A 164 7.48 -19.51 -12.34
N ILE A 165 7.26 -18.90 -11.18
CA ILE A 165 8.22 -18.88 -10.08
C ILE A 165 7.71 -19.84 -9.01
N THR A 166 8.47 -20.88 -8.73
CA THR A 166 8.14 -21.89 -7.73
C THR A 166 9.20 -21.91 -6.64
N ASP A 167 8.77 -21.82 -5.39
CA ASP A 167 9.64 -21.95 -4.23
C ASP A 167 9.42 -23.32 -3.57
N VAL A 168 10.50 -24.09 -3.39
CA VAL A 168 10.45 -25.41 -2.75
C VAL A 168 11.58 -25.55 -1.75
N GLY A 169 11.24 -25.83 -0.51
CA GLY A 169 12.22 -26.02 0.55
C GLY A 169 11.61 -26.43 1.87
N ASN A 170 12.19 -25.91 2.94
CA ASN A 170 11.81 -26.21 4.31
C ASN A 170 11.62 -24.91 5.09
N GLN A 171 10.52 -24.84 5.83
CA GLN A 171 10.29 -23.83 6.84
C GLN A 171 10.57 -24.46 8.21
N ARG A 172 11.46 -23.83 8.98
CA ARG A 172 11.85 -24.26 10.32
C ARG A 172 11.38 -23.25 11.37
N GLU A 173 10.50 -23.68 12.26
CA GLU A 173 10.15 -22.95 13.46
C GLU A 173 11.22 -23.17 14.53
N TYR A 174 11.82 -22.11 15.03
CA TYR A 174 12.70 -22.11 16.20
C TYR A 174 11.90 -21.70 17.43
N TYR A 175 11.92 -22.54 18.47
CA TYR A 175 11.21 -22.28 19.72
C TYR A 175 12.02 -22.72 20.95
N ARG A 176 11.80 -22.02 22.05
CA ARG A 176 12.44 -22.31 23.34
C ARG A 176 11.82 -23.55 23.99
N GLN A 177 12.66 -24.50 24.40
CA GLN A 177 12.26 -25.64 25.24
C GLN A 177 12.98 -25.59 26.59
N PRO A 178 12.24 -25.46 27.69
CA PRO A 178 12.83 -25.58 29.02
C PRO A 178 13.31 -27.00 29.33
N ILE A 179 14.47 -27.13 30.00
CA ILE A 179 15.03 -28.42 30.45
C ILE A 179 15.21 -28.45 31.98
N SER A 180 15.34 -29.67 32.53
CA SER A 180 15.58 -29.86 33.98
C SER A 180 16.85 -29.13 34.40
N SER A 181 16.86 -28.52 35.60
CA SER A 181 17.90 -27.66 36.21
C SER A 181 17.81 -26.13 36.03
N GLY A 182 16.68 -25.60 35.54
CA GLY A 182 16.51 -24.15 35.36
C GLY A 182 17.33 -23.61 34.18
N ARG A 183 17.66 -24.50 33.25
CA ARG A 183 18.30 -24.19 31.97
C ARG A 183 17.31 -24.40 30.83
N ASP A 184 17.48 -23.68 29.74
CA ASP A 184 16.68 -23.81 28.53
C ASP A 184 17.54 -24.23 27.35
N ARG A 185 16.89 -24.79 26.31
CA ARG A 185 17.56 -25.08 25.04
C ARG A 185 16.66 -24.70 23.87
N GLN A 186 17.28 -24.32 22.77
CA GLN A 186 16.56 -24.14 21.52
C GLN A 186 16.13 -25.48 20.96
N LYS A 187 14.90 -25.54 20.46
CA LYS A 187 14.40 -26.61 19.61
C LYS A 187 13.87 -26.06 18.31
N TRP A 188 13.67 -26.96 17.36
CA TRP A 188 13.07 -26.64 16.09
C TRP A 188 12.12 -27.72 15.61
N ARG A 189 11.18 -27.32 14.75
CA ARG A 189 10.28 -28.20 14.00
C ARG A 189 10.25 -27.73 12.55
N ASP A 190 10.13 -28.68 11.64
CA ASP A 190 10.23 -28.45 10.19
C ASP A 190 8.89 -28.77 9.53
N LEU A 191 8.52 -27.95 8.54
CA LEU A 191 7.44 -28.19 7.60
C LEU A 191 7.96 -27.96 6.17
N PRO A 192 7.55 -28.78 5.20
CA PRO A 192 7.81 -28.48 3.79
C PRO A 192 7.31 -27.07 3.47
N TYR A 193 8.14 -26.24 2.84
CA TYR A 193 7.77 -24.92 2.36
C TYR A 193 7.56 -24.99 0.86
N THR A 194 6.30 -24.96 0.43
CA THR A 194 5.89 -25.02 -0.97
C THR A 194 4.71 -24.07 -1.18
N PRO A 195 4.94 -22.73 -1.15
CA PRO A 195 3.86 -21.77 -1.37
C PRO A 195 3.27 -21.91 -2.79
N ALA A 196 2.17 -21.21 -3.04
CA ALA A 196 1.55 -21.11 -4.35
C ALA A 196 2.55 -20.48 -5.33
N PRO A 197 2.70 -21.05 -6.55
CA PRO A 197 3.60 -20.49 -7.55
C PRO A 197 3.09 -19.11 -7.99
N VAL A 198 4.02 -18.19 -8.29
CA VAL A 198 3.68 -16.93 -8.96
C VAL A 198 3.64 -17.20 -10.46
N VAL A 199 2.47 -17.01 -11.07
CA VAL A 199 2.27 -17.22 -12.50
C VAL A 199 2.04 -15.88 -13.18
N GLN A 200 2.80 -15.63 -14.25
CA GLN A 200 2.70 -14.42 -15.04
C GLN A 200 2.70 -14.76 -16.53
N ASP A 201 1.74 -14.21 -17.27
CA ASP A 201 1.71 -14.33 -18.72
C ASP A 201 2.75 -13.40 -19.35
N ILE A 202 3.55 -13.93 -20.26
CA ILE A 202 4.64 -13.24 -20.94
C ILE A 202 4.46 -13.29 -22.46
N MET A 203 5.01 -12.30 -23.14
CA MET A 203 5.21 -12.37 -24.58
C MET A 203 6.42 -13.25 -24.87
N LEU A 204 6.28 -14.17 -25.82
CA LEU A 204 7.36 -15.07 -26.19
C LEU A 204 8.43 -14.32 -27.02
N THR A 205 9.68 -14.43 -26.60
CA THR A 205 10.87 -14.07 -27.40
C THR A 205 11.68 -15.33 -27.71
N PRO A 206 12.39 -15.43 -28.85
CA PRO A 206 13.20 -16.60 -29.14
C PRO A 206 14.34 -16.68 -28.12
N SER A 207 14.64 -17.90 -27.67
CA SER A 207 15.83 -18.11 -26.86
C SER A 207 17.08 -17.87 -27.70
N GLU A 208 17.93 -16.92 -27.30
CA GLU A 208 19.31 -16.91 -27.76
C GLU A 208 20.03 -18.11 -27.13
N ALA A 209 20.40 -19.10 -27.96
CA ALA A 209 21.38 -20.09 -27.58
C ALA A 209 22.78 -19.43 -27.60
N GLN A 210 23.12 -18.65 -26.58
CA GLN A 210 24.51 -18.27 -26.31
C GLN A 210 25.00 -18.98 -25.05
N GLY A 211 26.05 -19.79 -25.21
CA GLY A 211 26.72 -20.45 -24.10
C GLY A 211 27.20 -19.43 -23.07
N ASN A 212 26.76 -19.62 -21.83
CA ASN A 212 27.29 -19.03 -20.59
C ASN A 212 27.14 -17.50 -20.36
N THR A 213 25.99 -16.90 -20.68
CA THR A 213 25.51 -15.68 -20.00
C THR A 213 23.99 -15.66 -19.88
N GLN A 214 23.47 -15.11 -18.78
CA GLN A 214 22.03 -14.98 -18.49
C GLN A 214 21.24 -14.39 -19.68
N PRO A 215 20.13 -15.02 -20.11
CA PRO A 215 19.19 -14.42 -21.06
C PRO A 215 18.57 -13.15 -20.44
N GLY A 216 18.61 -12.04 -21.17
CA GLY A 216 17.85 -10.84 -20.82
C GLY A 216 16.38 -11.06 -21.14
N GLY A 217 15.60 -11.51 -20.15
CA GLY A 217 14.15 -11.63 -20.28
C GLY A 217 13.48 -10.29 -20.56
N SER A 218 12.38 -10.32 -21.32
CA SER A 218 11.52 -9.16 -21.54
C SER A 218 10.77 -8.81 -20.24
N GLY A 219 11.09 -7.67 -19.63
CA GLY A 219 10.38 -7.15 -18.48
C GLY A 219 11.24 -6.19 -17.67
N ALA A 220 10.63 -5.13 -17.14
CA ALA A 220 11.27 -4.11 -16.31
C ALA A 220 12.28 -4.72 -15.31
N SER A 221 13.50 -4.16 -15.29
CA SER A 221 14.51 -4.52 -14.31
C SER A 221 14.03 -4.17 -12.90
N ILE A 222 13.90 -5.18 -12.03
CA ILE A 222 13.87 -4.96 -10.58
C ILE A 222 15.30 -4.53 -10.21
N ALA A 223 15.48 -3.26 -9.87
CA ALA A 223 16.77 -2.75 -9.44
C ALA A 223 17.18 -3.41 -8.11
N GLY A 224 18.38 -3.98 -8.08
CA GLY A 224 19.03 -4.43 -6.86
C GLY A 224 19.35 -3.25 -5.94
N ARG A 225 19.11 -3.45 -4.65
CA ARG A 225 19.38 -2.49 -3.56
C ARG A 225 20.90 -2.17 -3.50
N GLN A 226 21.27 -0.91 -3.66
CA GLN A 226 22.55 -0.37 -3.19
C GLN A 226 22.30 0.89 -2.37
N GLU A 227 22.71 0.85 -1.11
CA GLU A 227 22.71 1.96 -0.17
C GLU A 227 23.65 3.08 -0.61
N THR A 228 23.24 4.34 -0.49
CA THR A 228 24.15 5.44 -0.13
C THR A 228 23.42 6.62 0.54
N GLY A 229 23.67 6.78 1.84
CA GLY A 229 24.02 8.03 2.52
C GLY A 229 23.18 9.30 2.29
N ASN A 230 22.33 9.60 3.28
CA ASN A 230 21.86 10.96 3.57
C ASN A 230 23.01 11.80 4.16
N PRO A 231 23.07 13.14 3.94
CA PRO A 231 22.96 14.02 5.10
C PRO A 231 22.27 15.38 4.85
N GLY A 232 21.28 15.71 5.69
CA GLY A 232 21.31 16.95 6.50
C GLY A 232 20.18 18.00 6.35
N GLY A 233 19.24 18.03 7.31
CA GLY A 233 18.95 19.25 8.09
C GLY A 233 17.51 19.83 8.15
N GLY A 234 16.73 19.41 9.17
CA GLY A 234 15.67 20.15 9.94
C GLY A 234 14.43 20.69 9.18
N ILE A 235 13.16 20.51 9.59
CA ILE A 235 12.57 20.52 10.94
C ILE A 235 11.18 19.83 10.92
N GLY A 236 10.99 18.84 11.81
CA GLY A 236 9.74 18.47 12.53
C GLY A 236 8.41 18.20 11.81
N ALA A 237 8.22 17.01 11.23
CA ALA A 237 6.90 16.40 11.01
C ALA A 237 6.94 14.90 11.39
N ILE A 238 5.81 14.42 11.91
CA ILE A 238 5.59 13.14 12.58
C ILE A 238 5.77 11.97 11.60
N ASN A 239 6.77 11.10 11.85
CA ASN A 239 7.02 9.88 11.06
C ASN A 239 6.11 8.74 11.54
N ILE A 240 5.18 8.31 10.68
CA ILE A 240 4.56 6.98 10.74
C ILE A 240 5.14 6.20 9.55
N GLU A 241 5.97 5.20 9.83
CA GLU A 241 6.51 4.28 8.83
C GLU A 241 5.36 3.47 8.21
N ARG A 242 4.88 3.92 7.05
CA ARG A 242 4.08 3.10 6.16
C ARG A 242 5.04 2.16 5.43
N VAL A 243 4.84 0.85 5.58
CA VAL A 243 5.48 -0.18 4.75
C VAL A 243 5.16 0.13 3.28
N SER A 244 6.14 0.67 2.57
CA SER A 244 6.06 0.94 1.15
C SER A 244 6.21 -0.37 0.38
N ILE A 245 5.08 -0.96 -0.04
CA ILE A 245 5.09 -1.85 -1.20
C ILE A 245 5.37 -0.95 -2.39
N GLN A 246 6.58 -1.07 -2.93
CA GLN A 246 7.01 -0.34 -4.11
C GLN A 246 6.30 -0.93 -5.33
N LEU A 247 5.05 -0.52 -5.54
CA LEU A 247 4.52 -0.37 -6.90
C LEU A 247 5.58 0.46 -7.65
N ALA A 248 5.96 0.04 -8.85
CA ALA A 248 6.90 0.78 -9.69
C ALA A 248 6.36 2.21 -9.88
N GLY A 249 6.74 3.10 -8.97
CA GLY A 249 6.30 4.48 -8.89
C GLY A 249 6.97 5.28 -9.99
N ALA A 250 6.50 6.52 -10.12
CA ALA A 250 6.88 7.51 -11.12
C ALA A 250 8.40 7.79 -11.26
N ASP A 251 9.28 7.21 -10.44
CA ASP A 251 10.74 7.25 -10.60
C ASP A 251 11.31 6.15 -11.53
N GLY A 252 10.51 5.15 -11.91
CA GLY A 252 10.94 4.02 -12.76
C GLY A 252 11.06 4.31 -14.27
N ILE A 253 10.79 5.55 -14.72
CA ILE A 253 10.94 5.95 -16.14
C ILE A 253 12.11 6.94 -16.32
N LYS A 254 13.20 6.74 -15.57
CA LYS A 254 14.46 7.46 -15.78
C LYS A 254 15.61 6.51 -16.04
N GLU A 255 15.64 5.99 -17.27
CA GLU A 255 16.81 6.00 -18.16
C GLU A 255 16.39 5.43 -19.52
N VAL A 256 16.30 6.30 -20.53
CA VAL A 256 16.13 5.91 -21.93
C VAL A 256 17.49 5.46 -22.45
N SER A 257 17.81 4.18 -22.24
CA SER A 257 19.05 3.60 -22.72
C SER A 257 18.86 3.11 -24.17
N ILE A 258 19.49 3.77 -25.14
CA ILE A 258 19.70 3.21 -26.48
C ILE A 258 20.65 2.03 -26.31
N VAL A 259 20.22 0.82 -26.67
CA VAL A 259 21.02 -0.39 -26.56
C VAL A 259 21.32 -0.90 -27.96
N THR A 260 22.58 -1.21 -28.26
CA THR A 260 22.94 -1.89 -29.51
C THR A 260 22.71 -3.39 -29.35
N ARG A 261 21.93 -4.01 -30.25
CA ARG A 261 21.66 -5.47 -30.23
C ARG A 261 22.10 -6.14 -31.54
N PRO A 262 22.73 -7.33 -31.49
CA PRO A 262 22.84 -8.20 -32.65
C PRO A 262 21.50 -8.93 -32.91
N PRO A 263 21.19 -9.33 -34.15
CA PRO A 263 19.97 -10.08 -34.46
C PRO A 263 20.09 -11.55 -34.06
N SER A 264 18.96 -12.15 -33.68
CA SER A 264 18.82 -13.61 -33.66
C SER A 264 18.88 -14.15 -35.09
N LEU A 265 19.99 -14.78 -35.47
CA LEU A 265 20.21 -15.32 -36.81
C LEU A 265 19.73 -16.78 -36.90
N ASN A 266 18.72 -17.04 -37.72
CA ASN A 266 18.33 -18.39 -38.11
C ASN A 266 19.02 -18.76 -39.43
N LEU A 267 20.10 -19.54 -39.37
CA LEU A 267 20.94 -19.89 -40.53
C LEU A 267 20.52 -21.19 -41.23
N ILE A 268 19.24 -21.52 -41.25
CA ILE A 268 18.71 -22.66 -42.01
C ILE A 268 18.89 -22.36 -43.51
N LEU A 269 19.56 -23.27 -44.23
CA LEU A 269 19.75 -23.12 -45.67
C LEU A 269 18.41 -23.25 -46.41
N PRO A 270 18.17 -22.43 -47.45
CA PRO A 270 16.91 -22.44 -48.16
C PRO A 270 16.71 -23.76 -48.91
N ASN A 271 15.47 -24.24 -48.93
CA ASN A 271 15.05 -25.42 -49.69
C ASN A 271 14.18 -25.09 -50.91
N ALA A 272 13.92 -23.80 -51.16
CA ALA A 272 13.13 -23.34 -52.31
C ALA A 272 13.90 -23.49 -53.62
N SER A 273 13.19 -23.80 -54.71
CA SER A 273 13.78 -23.94 -56.06
C SER A 273 14.43 -22.66 -56.60
N LEU A 274 14.16 -21.51 -55.98
CA LEU A 274 14.83 -20.25 -56.26
C LEU A 274 16.34 -20.30 -55.92
N TYR A 275 16.75 -21.17 -55.01
CA TYR A 275 18.11 -21.21 -54.49
C TYR A 275 18.83 -22.52 -54.83
N LYS A 276 20.14 -22.42 -55.08
CA LYS A 276 21.06 -23.55 -55.26
C LYS A 276 22.14 -23.49 -54.19
N ILE A 277 22.33 -24.60 -53.48
CA ILE A 277 23.38 -24.76 -52.48
C ILE A 277 24.64 -25.28 -53.17
N ASN A 278 25.72 -24.51 -53.12
CA ASN A 278 27.00 -24.77 -53.78
C ASN A 278 28.13 -25.05 -52.75
N PRO A 279 28.25 -26.30 -52.24
CA PRO A 279 29.22 -26.64 -51.20
C PRO A 279 30.68 -26.66 -51.68
N ALA A 280 30.91 -26.74 -53.00
CA ALA A 280 32.25 -26.85 -53.61
C ALA A 280 33.23 -25.75 -53.18
N VAL A 281 34.50 -26.12 -52.94
CA VAL A 281 35.56 -25.24 -52.40
C VAL A 281 35.90 -24.05 -53.34
N GLY A 282 35.60 -24.15 -54.64
CA GLY A 282 35.83 -23.08 -55.62
C GLY A 282 34.65 -22.12 -55.88
N SER A 283 33.52 -22.29 -55.20
CA SER A 283 32.36 -21.37 -55.32
C SER A 283 32.57 -20.10 -54.50
N LEU A 284 32.18 -18.94 -55.03
CA LEU A 284 32.26 -17.65 -54.35
C LEU A 284 31.28 -17.51 -53.18
N TYR A 285 30.12 -18.16 -53.29
CA TYR A 285 29.03 -18.13 -52.31
C TYR A 285 28.47 -19.54 -52.06
N LEU A 286 27.93 -19.78 -50.86
CA LEU A 286 27.31 -21.04 -50.47
C LEU A 286 25.89 -21.16 -51.03
N VAL A 287 25.13 -20.08 -51.04
CA VAL A 287 23.78 -20.00 -51.61
C VAL A 287 23.80 -19.10 -52.84
N GLU A 288 23.36 -19.63 -53.98
CA GLU A 288 23.20 -18.90 -55.23
C GLU A 288 21.74 -18.80 -55.62
N THR A 289 21.29 -17.61 -56.01
CA THR A 289 19.95 -17.41 -56.54
C THR A 289 19.89 -17.86 -58.00
N ASP A 290 18.81 -18.52 -58.42
CA ASP A 290 18.68 -19.01 -59.78
C ASP A 290 18.88 -17.86 -60.80
N PRO A 291 19.83 -18.00 -61.76
CA PRO A 291 20.16 -16.95 -62.70
C PRO A 291 18.97 -16.40 -63.49
N GLN A 292 17.89 -17.16 -63.68
CA GLN A 292 16.69 -16.67 -64.36
C GLN A 292 16.03 -15.48 -63.63
N PHE A 293 16.29 -15.32 -62.33
CA PHE A 293 15.74 -14.25 -61.50
C PHE A 293 16.72 -13.10 -61.27
N THR A 294 18.02 -13.33 -61.44
CA THR A 294 19.08 -12.34 -61.19
C THR A 294 19.70 -11.75 -62.46
N GLN A 295 19.46 -12.31 -63.65
CA GLN A 295 20.03 -11.84 -64.93
C GLN A 295 19.66 -10.40 -65.33
N LEU A 296 18.61 -9.83 -64.74
CA LEU A 296 18.10 -8.50 -65.12
C LEU A 296 18.91 -7.32 -64.55
N LYS A 297 19.68 -7.54 -63.46
CA LYS A 297 20.61 -6.54 -62.90
C LYS A 297 21.69 -7.20 -62.03
N ARG A 298 22.84 -6.55 -61.88
CA ARG A 298 23.83 -6.96 -60.87
C ARG A 298 23.38 -6.49 -59.49
N TRP A 299 23.28 -7.41 -58.54
CA TRP A 299 22.88 -7.12 -57.17
C TRP A 299 24.09 -6.70 -56.31
N LEU A 300 23.91 -5.68 -55.49
CA LEU A 300 24.90 -5.27 -54.49
C LEU A 300 25.04 -6.36 -53.41
N GLY A 301 26.27 -6.76 -53.12
CA GLY A 301 26.60 -7.74 -52.07
C GLY A 301 27.77 -7.27 -51.21
N SER A 302 28.09 -8.06 -50.19
CA SER A 302 29.20 -7.82 -49.26
C SER A 302 30.60 -7.85 -49.91
N ASP A 303 30.73 -8.21 -51.20
CA ASP A 303 31.94 -7.95 -52.00
C ASP A 303 32.27 -6.46 -52.10
N TYR A 304 31.24 -5.61 -52.03
CA TYR A 304 31.42 -4.17 -51.93
C TYR A 304 32.25 -3.81 -50.68
N MET A 305 31.85 -4.31 -49.51
CA MET A 305 32.53 -4.06 -48.24
C MET A 305 33.94 -4.65 -48.19
N THR A 306 34.12 -5.90 -48.59
CA THR A 306 35.44 -6.57 -48.56
C THR A 306 36.44 -5.91 -49.51
N SER A 307 35.97 -5.39 -50.66
CA SER A 307 36.81 -4.61 -51.58
C SER A 307 37.31 -3.30 -50.97
N LYS A 308 36.48 -2.62 -50.17
CA LYS A 308 36.82 -1.37 -49.48
C LYS A 308 37.84 -1.60 -48.36
N LEU A 309 37.68 -2.70 -47.61
CA LEU A 309 38.60 -3.11 -46.55
C LEU A 309 39.92 -3.73 -47.06
N LYS A 310 40.10 -3.86 -48.39
CA LYS A 310 41.27 -4.49 -49.03
C LYS A 310 41.56 -5.89 -48.50
N ALA A 311 40.51 -6.66 -48.23
CA ALA A 311 40.63 -8.00 -47.68
C ALA A 311 41.34 -8.95 -48.67
N ASP A 312 42.27 -9.79 -48.18
CA ASP A 312 43.01 -10.77 -48.99
C ASP A 312 42.07 -11.91 -49.42
N PRO A 313 41.80 -12.10 -50.73
CA PRO A 313 40.95 -13.17 -51.24
C PRO A 313 41.43 -14.59 -50.86
N GLY A 314 42.72 -14.78 -50.56
CA GLY A 314 43.27 -16.08 -50.18
C GLY A 314 43.01 -16.49 -48.72
N HIS A 315 42.56 -15.56 -47.88
CA HIS A 315 42.37 -15.76 -46.43
C HIS A 315 40.93 -15.47 -45.96
N MET A 316 39.98 -15.26 -46.88
CA MET A 316 38.56 -15.07 -46.54
C MET A 316 37.80 -16.40 -46.59
N HIS A 317 36.90 -16.61 -45.63
CA HIS A 317 35.90 -17.68 -45.75
C HIS A 317 34.91 -17.39 -46.88
N LYS A 318 34.32 -18.45 -47.44
CA LYS A 318 33.26 -18.36 -48.45
C LYS A 318 32.10 -17.50 -47.92
N ARG A 319 31.47 -16.67 -48.76
CA ARG A 319 30.29 -15.89 -48.34
C ARG A 319 29.04 -16.76 -48.26
N LEU A 320 28.11 -16.41 -47.38
CA LEU A 320 26.86 -17.15 -47.22
C LEU A 320 26.03 -17.15 -48.51
N GLY A 321 25.88 -16.01 -49.19
CA GLY A 321 25.09 -15.94 -50.41
C GLY A 321 25.54 -14.88 -51.42
N ASP A 322 24.88 -14.87 -52.57
CA ASP A 322 25.01 -13.80 -53.56
C ASP A 322 24.31 -12.49 -53.10
N GLY A 323 24.44 -11.42 -53.87
CA GLY A 323 23.92 -10.10 -53.48
C GLY A 323 22.39 -10.05 -53.32
N TYR A 324 21.63 -10.89 -54.02
CA TYR A 324 20.17 -10.97 -53.85
C TYR A 324 19.83 -11.64 -52.52
N TYR A 325 20.42 -12.82 -52.27
CA TYR A 325 20.21 -13.57 -51.04
C TYR A 325 20.64 -12.77 -49.79
N GLU A 326 21.78 -12.08 -49.85
CA GLU A 326 22.26 -11.26 -48.75
C GLU A 326 21.34 -10.05 -48.46
N GLN A 327 20.77 -9.41 -49.47
CA GLN A 327 19.82 -8.31 -49.24
C GLN A 327 18.54 -8.79 -48.53
N GLN A 328 18.02 -9.97 -48.92
CA GLN A 328 16.89 -10.58 -48.22
C GLN A 328 17.25 -10.91 -46.76
N LEU A 329 18.43 -11.47 -46.54
CA LEU A 329 18.95 -11.78 -45.20
C LEU A 329 19.09 -10.51 -44.33
N ILE A 330 19.51 -9.38 -44.91
CA ILE A 330 19.59 -8.10 -44.20
C ILE A 330 18.19 -7.54 -43.90
N SER A 331 17.26 -7.62 -44.85
CA SER A 331 15.86 -7.26 -44.63
C SER A 331 15.25 -8.05 -43.46
N ASP A 332 15.43 -9.37 -43.46
CA ASP A 332 14.94 -10.24 -42.39
C ASP A 332 15.54 -9.89 -41.02
N GLN A 333 16.84 -9.57 -40.97
CA GLN A 333 17.49 -9.10 -39.75
C GLN A 333 16.91 -7.76 -39.27
N ILE A 334 16.62 -6.83 -40.18
CA ILE A 334 16.05 -5.52 -39.82
C ILE A 334 14.61 -5.64 -39.34
N ILE A 335 13.79 -6.46 -40.01
CA ILE A 335 12.45 -6.78 -39.53
C ILE A 335 12.57 -7.42 -38.14
N SER A 336 13.46 -8.39 -37.95
CA SER A 336 13.68 -9.05 -36.65
C SER A 336 14.05 -8.07 -35.53
N LEU A 337 14.95 -7.11 -35.81
CA LEU A 337 15.46 -6.13 -34.85
C LEU A 337 14.50 -4.97 -34.56
N THR A 338 13.72 -4.54 -35.56
CA THR A 338 12.97 -3.26 -35.50
C THR A 338 11.47 -3.42 -35.73
N GLY A 339 11.02 -4.58 -36.22
CA GLY A 339 9.66 -4.81 -36.71
C GLY A 339 9.31 -4.08 -38.01
N GLN A 340 10.21 -3.25 -38.55
CA GLN A 340 9.99 -2.46 -39.77
C GLN A 340 10.70 -3.09 -40.97
N ARG A 341 10.19 -2.84 -42.19
CA ARG A 341 10.85 -3.31 -43.43
C ARG A 341 12.20 -2.63 -43.68
N PHE A 342 12.35 -1.40 -43.19
CA PHE A 342 13.53 -0.55 -43.39
C PHE A 342 13.86 0.21 -42.10
N LEU A 343 15.15 0.50 -41.90
CA LEU A 343 15.64 1.46 -40.93
C LEU A 343 15.18 2.88 -41.30
N ASN A 344 15.16 3.76 -40.30
CA ASN A 344 14.72 5.14 -40.52
C ASN A 344 15.58 5.86 -41.56
N GLY A 345 14.94 6.51 -42.53
CA GLY A 345 15.61 7.23 -43.63
C GLY A 345 15.73 6.44 -44.93
N TYR A 346 15.41 5.14 -44.94
CA TYR A 346 15.52 4.29 -46.13
C TYR A 346 14.15 3.84 -46.67
N THR A 347 14.12 3.48 -47.96
CA THR A 347 12.90 3.03 -48.66
C THR A 347 13.13 1.85 -49.60
N ASN A 348 14.37 1.33 -49.68
CA ASN A 348 14.75 0.21 -50.53
C ASN A 348 15.98 -0.52 -49.97
N ASP A 349 16.10 -1.81 -50.29
CA ASP A 349 17.14 -2.70 -49.75
C ASP A 349 18.56 -2.33 -50.19
N GLU A 350 18.74 -1.95 -51.46
CA GLU A 350 20.07 -1.73 -52.05
C GLU A 350 20.76 -0.51 -51.43
N GLU A 351 20.04 0.61 -51.28
CA GLU A 351 20.55 1.84 -50.66
C GLU A 351 20.84 1.65 -49.17
N GLN A 352 19.93 1.00 -48.44
CA GLN A 352 20.11 0.69 -47.02
C GLN A 352 21.31 -0.22 -46.78
N TYR A 353 21.45 -1.28 -47.57
CA TYR A 353 22.55 -2.22 -47.43
C TYR A 353 23.90 -1.55 -47.73
N MET A 354 23.95 -0.71 -48.77
CA MET A 354 25.14 0.08 -49.07
C MET A 354 25.53 1.02 -47.93
N ALA A 355 24.55 1.73 -47.35
CA ALA A 355 24.80 2.67 -46.26
C ALA A 355 25.30 1.94 -44.99
N LEU A 356 24.67 0.83 -44.62
CA LEU A 356 25.10 0.00 -43.49
C LEU A 356 26.51 -0.55 -43.67
N MET A 357 26.88 -0.99 -44.90
CA MET A 357 28.23 -1.43 -45.20
C MET A 357 29.24 -0.28 -45.13
N ASN A 358 28.90 0.92 -45.63
CA ASN A 358 29.77 2.09 -45.53
C ASN A 358 30.05 2.45 -44.07
N SER A 359 29.01 2.52 -43.23
CA SER A 359 29.17 2.76 -41.78
C SER A 359 29.99 1.65 -41.10
N GLY A 360 29.82 0.40 -41.53
CA GLY A 360 30.62 -0.74 -41.06
C GLY A 360 32.11 -0.62 -41.44
N VAL A 361 32.43 -0.16 -42.64
CA VAL A 361 33.82 0.11 -43.08
C VAL A 361 34.44 1.21 -42.23
N GLU A 362 33.73 2.33 -42.02
CA GLU A 362 34.21 3.45 -41.19
C GLU A 362 34.47 3.02 -39.74
N PHE A 363 33.55 2.24 -39.16
CA PHE A 363 33.72 1.70 -37.81
C PHE A 363 34.91 0.73 -37.73
N ALA A 364 35.07 -0.14 -38.73
CA ALA A 364 36.15 -1.11 -38.77
C ALA A 364 37.54 -0.47 -38.88
N GLU A 365 37.69 0.59 -39.68
CA GLU A 365 38.95 1.35 -39.79
C GLU A 365 39.27 2.07 -38.48
N LYS A 366 38.26 2.64 -37.80
CA LYS A 366 38.42 3.36 -36.53
C LYS A 366 38.82 2.44 -35.37
N TYR A 367 38.26 1.23 -35.29
CA TYR A 367 38.48 0.29 -34.19
C TYR A 367 39.38 -0.90 -34.56
N ASN A 368 39.98 -0.87 -35.76
CA ASN A 368 40.89 -1.89 -36.29
C ASN A 368 40.32 -3.32 -36.19
N LEU A 369 39.09 -3.49 -36.70
CA LEU A 369 38.36 -4.76 -36.65
C LEU A 369 38.87 -5.77 -37.68
N SER A 370 38.88 -7.05 -37.29
CA SER A 370 39.19 -8.17 -38.17
C SER A 370 37.93 -8.79 -38.76
N LEU A 371 37.87 -8.92 -40.08
CA LEU A 371 36.77 -9.60 -40.77
C LEU A 371 36.58 -11.03 -40.24
N GLY A 372 35.33 -11.45 -40.09
CA GLY A 372 34.98 -12.77 -39.56
C GLY A 372 34.85 -12.83 -38.03
N VAL A 373 35.24 -11.78 -37.30
CA VAL A 373 35.12 -11.68 -35.84
C VAL A 373 33.91 -10.79 -35.48
N ALA A 374 33.01 -11.28 -34.62
CA ALA A 374 31.86 -10.50 -34.15
C ALA A 374 32.30 -9.36 -33.21
N LEU A 375 31.50 -8.28 -33.14
CA LEU A 375 31.75 -7.19 -32.20
C LEU A 375 31.63 -7.65 -30.74
N THR A 376 32.53 -7.17 -29.88
CA THR A 376 32.41 -7.35 -28.42
C THR A 376 31.34 -6.42 -27.82
N LYS A 377 30.91 -6.68 -26.58
CA LYS A 377 29.93 -5.83 -25.88
C LYS A 377 30.40 -4.38 -25.76
N GLU A 378 31.69 -4.19 -25.49
CA GLU A 378 32.32 -2.87 -25.39
C GLU A 378 32.33 -2.16 -26.74
N GLN A 379 32.60 -2.89 -27.83
CA GLN A 379 32.55 -2.33 -29.19
C GLN A 379 31.11 -1.97 -29.59
N MET A 380 30.13 -2.81 -29.26
CA MET A 380 28.72 -2.52 -29.52
C MET A 380 28.23 -1.28 -28.76
N ALA A 381 28.70 -1.09 -27.51
CA ALA A 381 28.39 0.09 -26.72
C ALA A 381 28.98 1.41 -27.27
N THR A 382 29.96 1.32 -28.19
CA THR A 382 30.58 2.50 -28.84
C THR A 382 30.01 2.83 -30.22
N LEU A 383 29.05 2.04 -30.72
CA LEU A 383 28.40 2.33 -31.99
C LEU A 383 27.59 3.64 -31.90
N THR A 384 27.67 4.43 -32.95
CA THR A 384 26.96 5.73 -33.09
C THR A 384 26.10 5.79 -34.35
N SER A 385 26.07 4.71 -35.12
CA SER A 385 25.29 4.50 -36.34
C SER A 385 24.99 3.00 -36.49
N ASP A 386 23.91 2.67 -37.20
CA ASP A 386 23.64 1.29 -37.61
C ASP A 386 24.70 0.83 -38.61
N ILE A 387 25.15 -0.43 -38.50
CA ILE A 387 26.15 -1.00 -39.40
C ILE A 387 25.77 -2.40 -39.88
N VAL A 388 26.42 -2.84 -40.96
CA VAL A 388 26.58 -4.27 -41.26
C VAL A 388 28.05 -4.65 -41.10
N TRP A 389 28.30 -5.79 -40.47
CA TRP A 389 29.62 -6.37 -40.30
C TRP A 389 29.64 -7.86 -40.68
N LEU A 390 30.73 -8.34 -41.29
CA LEU A 390 30.86 -9.73 -41.73
C LEU A 390 31.43 -10.61 -40.62
N VAL A 391 30.64 -11.59 -40.20
CA VAL A 391 30.98 -12.52 -39.10
C VAL A 391 31.08 -13.94 -39.65
N SER A 392 32.10 -14.69 -39.25
CA SER A 392 32.24 -16.11 -39.60
C SER A 392 31.23 -16.93 -38.80
N ARG A 393 30.41 -17.73 -39.48
CA ARG A 393 29.42 -18.62 -38.87
C ARG A 393 29.48 -20.00 -39.50
N ASP A 394 29.24 -21.00 -38.67
CA ASP A 394 29.11 -22.39 -39.10
C ASP A 394 27.67 -22.65 -39.56
N VAL A 395 27.51 -23.21 -40.77
CA VAL A 395 26.22 -23.55 -41.37
C VAL A 395 26.17 -25.05 -41.66
N THR A 396 25.09 -25.69 -41.22
CA THR A 396 24.86 -27.12 -41.45
C THR A 396 24.22 -27.35 -42.82
N LEU A 397 24.87 -28.16 -43.66
CA LEU A 397 24.40 -28.59 -44.97
C LEU A 397 23.29 -29.66 -44.83
N PRO A 398 22.46 -29.88 -45.88
CA PRO A 398 21.40 -30.89 -45.84
C PRO A 398 21.86 -32.33 -45.57
N ASP A 399 23.15 -32.62 -45.80
CA ASP A 399 23.78 -33.91 -45.54
C ASP A 399 24.35 -34.03 -44.10
N GLY A 400 24.18 -33.00 -43.27
CA GLY A 400 24.66 -32.92 -41.89
C GLY A 400 26.11 -32.46 -41.74
N SER A 401 26.84 -32.20 -42.84
CA SER A 401 28.18 -31.60 -42.78
C SER A 401 28.12 -30.10 -42.47
N VAL A 402 29.21 -29.53 -41.92
CA VAL A 402 29.26 -28.11 -41.50
C VAL A 402 30.26 -27.35 -42.37
N GLN A 403 29.88 -26.14 -42.80
CA GLN A 403 30.73 -25.23 -43.55
C GLN A 403 30.77 -23.84 -42.88
N THR A 404 31.97 -23.33 -42.61
CA THR A 404 32.17 -21.96 -42.11
C THR A 404 32.09 -20.95 -43.24
N VAL A 405 31.21 -19.96 -43.11
CA VAL A 405 30.98 -18.91 -44.11
C VAL A 405 30.94 -17.51 -43.49
N LEU A 406 31.25 -16.48 -44.28
CA LEU A 406 31.03 -15.07 -43.90
C LEU A 406 29.56 -14.71 -44.06
N VAL A 407 28.95 -14.24 -42.97
CA VAL A 407 27.56 -13.82 -42.89
C VAL A 407 27.50 -12.32 -42.66
N PRO A 408 26.78 -11.54 -43.48
CA PRO A 408 26.55 -10.13 -43.19
C PRO A 408 25.55 -10.00 -42.03
N GLN A 409 26.00 -9.39 -40.93
CA GLN A 409 25.23 -9.23 -39.70
C GLN A 409 24.96 -7.75 -39.44
N VAL A 410 23.69 -7.41 -39.21
CA VAL A 410 23.25 -6.06 -38.82
C VAL A 410 23.57 -5.81 -37.35
N TYR A 411 24.05 -4.62 -37.02
CA TYR A 411 24.11 -4.11 -35.65
C TYR A 411 23.33 -2.80 -35.65
N ALA A 412 22.11 -2.83 -35.12
CA ALA A 412 21.23 -1.68 -35.07
C ALA A 412 21.21 -1.07 -33.67
N MET A 413 21.20 0.26 -33.61
CA MET A 413 20.92 1.03 -32.41
C MET A 413 19.40 1.07 -32.21
N VAL A 414 18.88 0.09 -31.49
CA VAL A 414 17.44 -0.03 -31.26
C VAL A 414 16.97 1.03 -30.26
N LYS A 415 15.94 1.76 -30.64
CA LYS A 415 15.21 2.69 -29.76
C LYS A 415 14.31 1.89 -28.81
N PRO A 416 13.80 2.48 -27.71
CA PRO A 416 12.86 1.80 -26.81
C PRO A 416 11.58 1.27 -27.48
N GLN A 417 11.24 1.79 -28.66
CA GLN A 417 10.11 1.40 -29.50
C GLN A 417 10.43 0.26 -30.50
N ASP A 418 11.72 -0.09 -30.67
CA ASP A 418 12.20 -1.17 -31.51
C ASP A 418 12.29 -2.44 -30.64
N ILE A 419 11.72 -3.56 -31.10
CA ILE A 419 11.50 -4.76 -30.28
C ILE A 419 11.83 -6.02 -31.10
N ASP A 420 12.33 -7.08 -30.45
CA ASP A 420 12.47 -8.42 -31.03
C ASP A 420 11.12 -8.87 -31.63
N SER A 421 11.01 -8.85 -32.96
CA SER A 421 9.73 -8.93 -33.70
C SER A 421 9.24 -10.36 -33.98
N ASN A 422 9.57 -11.27 -33.08
CA ASN A 422 9.21 -12.67 -33.20
C ASN A 422 7.78 -12.88 -32.70
N GLY A 423 6.97 -13.55 -33.52
CA GLY A 423 5.54 -13.74 -33.28
C GLY A 423 4.64 -13.06 -34.32
N ALA A 424 3.40 -12.81 -33.97
CA ALA A 424 2.40 -12.17 -34.82
C ALA A 424 2.65 -10.66 -34.98
N LEU A 425 3.02 -10.24 -36.19
CA LEU A 425 3.36 -8.86 -36.52
C LEU A 425 2.56 -8.33 -37.71
N LEU A 426 1.94 -7.16 -37.54
CA LEU A 426 1.48 -6.30 -38.61
C LEU A 426 2.29 -4.99 -38.57
N ALA A 427 2.99 -4.65 -39.66
CA ALA A 427 3.87 -3.48 -39.65
C ALA A 427 3.88 -2.69 -40.96
N GLY A 428 4.13 -1.39 -40.83
CA GLY A 428 4.47 -0.50 -41.92
C GLY A 428 4.67 0.93 -41.44
N LYS A 429 5.19 1.82 -42.29
CA LYS A 429 5.34 3.24 -41.92
C LYS A 429 3.97 3.88 -41.63
N GLN A 430 2.97 3.54 -42.43
CA GLN A 430 1.58 3.93 -42.22
C GLN A 430 0.70 2.68 -42.31
N ILE A 431 -0.25 2.56 -41.38
CA ILE A 431 -1.19 1.44 -41.34
C ILE A 431 -2.62 1.98 -41.35
N GLY A 432 -3.44 1.48 -42.26
CA GLY A 432 -4.87 1.79 -42.37
C GLY A 432 -5.71 0.52 -42.38
N LEU A 433 -6.51 0.31 -41.35
CA LEU A 433 -7.36 -0.88 -41.19
C LEU A 433 -8.81 -0.42 -41.22
N GLN A 434 -9.55 -0.83 -42.25
CA GLN A 434 -10.96 -0.54 -42.45
C GLN A 434 -11.72 -1.86 -42.34
N LEU A 435 -12.40 -2.05 -41.21
CA LEU A 435 -13.07 -3.28 -40.84
C LEU A 435 -14.56 -3.03 -40.66
N THR A 436 -15.41 -3.85 -41.27
CA THR A 436 -16.86 -3.80 -41.00
C THR A 436 -17.29 -4.63 -39.79
N GLY A 437 -16.41 -5.52 -39.31
CA GLY A 437 -16.56 -6.35 -38.13
C GLY A 437 -15.43 -6.09 -37.11
N ASP A 438 -14.99 -7.13 -36.42
CA ASP A 438 -14.09 -7.00 -35.26
C ASP A 438 -12.59 -7.08 -35.62
N MET A 439 -11.78 -6.37 -34.85
CA MET A 439 -10.33 -6.58 -34.78
C MET A 439 -9.99 -7.29 -33.47
N ILE A 440 -9.21 -8.37 -33.56
CA ILE A 440 -8.55 -8.99 -32.42
C ILE A 440 -7.03 -8.88 -32.59
N ASN A 441 -6.36 -8.29 -31.60
CA ASN A 441 -4.92 -8.20 -31.52
C ASN A 441 -4.41 -8.84 -30.22
N GLN A 442 -3.63 -9.91 -30.37
CA GLN A 442 -2.86 -10.56 -29.32
C GLN A 442 -1.35 -10.42 -29.57
N GLY A 443 -0.94 -10.15 -30.81
CA GLY A 443 0.44 -9.86 -31.21
C GLY A 443 0.76 -8.36 -31.23
N ARG A 444 1.54 -7.95 -32.23
CA ARG A 444 2.02 -6.58 -32.42
C ARG A 444 1.45 -5.93 -33.67
N ILE A 445 0.97 -4.70 -33.54
CA ILE A 445 0.65 -3.79 -34.66
C ILE A 445 1.56 -2.58 -34.51
N LEU A 446 2.50 -2.40 -35.44
CA LEU A 446 3.58 -1.41 -35.33
C LEU A 446 3.60 -0.48 -36.54
N ALA A 447 3.11 0.74 -36.36
CA ALA A 447 3.21 1.81 -37.36
C ALA A 447 4.44 2.69 -37.11
N GLY A 448 5.27 2.94 -38.13
CA GLY A 448 6.42 3.84 -37.99
C GLY A 448 6.03 5.31 -37.79
N ASP A 449 4.87 5.73 -38.31
CA ASP A 449 4.33 7.08 -38.18
C ASP A 449 2.84 7.05 -37.84
N LYS A 450 1.95 6.69 -38.78
CA LYS A 450 0.50 6.79 -38.57
C LYS A 450 -0.18 5.42 -38.54
N LEU A 451 -1.01 5.16 -37.53
CA LEU A 451 -1.95 4.05 -37.47
C LEU A 451 -3.39 4.58 -37.42
N SER A 452 -4.26 4.08 -38.28
CA SER A 452 -5.69 4.36 -38.28
C SER A 452 -6.48 3.05 -38.36
N VAL A 453 -7.38 2.84 -37.41
CA VAL A 453 -8.24 1.65 -37.35
C VAL A 453 -9.70 2.08 -37.26
N LEU A 454 -10.54 1.53 -38.13
CA LEU A 454 -12.00 1.62 -38.11
C LEU A 454 -12.54 0.20 -38.01
N ALA A 455 -13.32 -0.12 -36.97
CA ALA A 455 -13.88 -1.45 -36.75
C ALA A 455 -15.23 -1.39 -36.02
N GLN A 456 -15.96 -2.51 -35.95
CA GLN A 456 -17.12 -2.64 -35.08
C GLN A 456 -16.69 -2.68 -33.60
N ASN A 457 -15.76 -3.58 -33.27
CA ASN A 457 -15.06 -3.62 -31.97
C ASN A 457 -13.55 -3.74 -32.19
N ILE A 458 -12.76 -3.19 -31.26
CA ILE A 458 -11.30 -3.32 -31.24
C ILE A 458 -10.90 -4.02 -29.94
N GLN A 459 -10.35 -5.22 -30.04
CA GLN A 459 -9.94 -6.03 -28.90
C GLN A 459 -8.43 -6.20 -28.89
N ASN A 460 -7.74 -5.41 -28.07
CA ASN A 460 -6.33 -5.62 -27.76
C ASN A 460 -6.23 -6.51 -26.50
N MET A 461 -6.06 -7.81 -26.72
CA MET A 461 -6.03 -8.84 -25.69
C MET A 461 -4.58 -9.22 -25.42
N GLY A 462 -3.94 -8.41 -24.59
CA GLY A 462 -2.52 -8.57 -24.34
C GLY A 462 -1.61 -8.16 -25.50
N GLY A 463 -2.14 -7.80 -26.67
CA GLY A 463 -1.30 -7.31 -27.75
C GLY A 463 -0.66 -5.94 -27.46
N SER A 464 0.22 -5.53 -28.37
CA SER A 464 0.74 -4.17 -28.44
C SER A 464 0.27 -3.49 -29.73
N ILE A 465 -0.18 -2.24 -29.60
CA ILE A 465 -0.57 -1.38 -30.72
C ILE A 465 0.23 -0.08 -30.58
N SER A 466 1.09 0.23 -31.56
CA SER A 466 1.97 1.39 -31.45
C SER A 466 2.17 2.15 -32.76
N GLY A 467 2.45 3.44 -32.61
CA GLY A 467 2.95 4.31 -33.68
C GLY A 467 3.17 5.75 -33.21
N ASN A 468 3.63 6.64 -34.10
CA ASN A 468 3.77 8.05 -33.73
C ASN A 468 2.40 8.71 -33.50
N ASN A 469 1.44 8.48 -34.39
CA ASN A 469 0.06 8.95 -34.29
C ASN A 469 -0.90 7.77 -34.44
N VAL A 470 -1.56 7.38 -33.37
CA VAL A 470 -2.50 6.24 -33.34
C VAL A 470 -3.93 6.75 -33.20
N ALA A 471 -4.81 6.36 -34.12
CA ALA A 471 -6.24 6.64 -34.07
C ALA A 471 -7.05 5.35 -34.20
N LEU A 472 -7.73 4.95 -33.14
CA LEU A 472 -8.59 3.76 -33.08
C LEU A 472 -10.05 4.20 -32.94
N MET A 473 -10.89 3.79 -33.87
CA MET A 473 -12.30 4.14 -33.92
C MET A 473 -13.16 2.88 -34.01
N ALA A 474 -13.97 2.64 -32.98
CA ALA A 474 -14.89 1.50 -32.90
C ALA A 474 -16.36 1.95 -32.97
N GLY A 475 -17.18 1.22 -33.71
CA GLY A 475 -18.64 1.41 -33.74
C GLY A 475 -19.29 1.13 -32.39
N ASN A 476 -18.76 0.17 -31.64
CA ASN A 476 -19.19 -0.21 -30.30
C ASN A 476 -18.08 0.04 -29.29
N ASP A 477 -17.17 -0.92 -29.09
CA ASP A 477 -16.29 -0.93 -27.92
C ASP A 477 -14.80 -1.02 -28.31
N ILE A 478 -13.95 -0.39 -27.48
CA ILE A 478 -12.50 -0.58 -27.50
C ILE A 478 -12.09 -1.24 -26.18
N ASN A 479 -11.49 -2.42 -26.26
CA ASN A 479 -11.04 -3.18 -25.11
C ASN A 479 -9.52 -3.33 -25.15
N ASN A 480 -8.83 -2.81 -24.14
CA ASN A 480 -7.41 -3.03 -23.88
C ASN A 480 -7.24 -3.84 -22.59
N ILE A 481 -7.11 -5.16 -22.71
CA ILE A 481 -7.09 -6.09 -21.57
C ILE A 481 -5.68 -6.67 -21.44
N GLY A 482 -4.93 -6.25 -20.43
CA GLY A 482 -3.54 -6.63 -20.22
C GLY A 482 -2.58 -6.24 -21.37
N GLY A 483 -3.01 -5.37 -22.27
CA GLY A 483 -2.29 -4.94 -23.46
C GLY A 483 -1.77 -3.50 -23.36
N LEU A 484 -0.94 -3.12 -24.34
CA LEU A 484 -0.35 -1.79 -24.44
C LEU A 484 -0.83 -1.09 -25.72
N MET A 485 -1.27 0.16 -25.60
CA MET A 485 -1.47 1.06 -26.74
C MET A 485 -0.60 2.31 -26.57
N GLN A 486 0.19 2.64 -27.58
CA GLN A 486 1.21 3.67 -27.46
C GLN A 486 1.26 4.63 -28.66
N GLY A 487 1.25 5.93 -28.36
CA GLY A 487 1.47 7.01 -29.31
C GLY A 487 2.81 7.72 -29.06
N GLY A 488 3.52 8.12 -30.11
CA GLY A 488 4.63 9.08 -29.98
C GLY A 488 4.09 10.49 -29.74
N GLY A 489 3.53 11.09 -30.79
CA GLY A 489 2.87 12.40 -30.80
C GLY A 489 1.38 12.36 -30.46
N GLY A 490 0.69 11.23 -30.63
CA GLY A 490 -0.70 11.15 -30.19
C GLY A 490 -1.32 9.76 -30.18
N LEU A 491 -2.27 9.58 -29.24
CA LEU A 491 -3.10 8.39 -29.08
C LEU A 491 -4.56 8.83 -28.95
N MET A 492 -5.40 8.49 -29.93
CA MET A 492 -6.83 8.81 -29.96
C MET A 492 -7.64 7.51 -30.00
N LEU A 493 -8.48 7.30 -28.98
CA LEU A 493 -9.42 6.21 -28.88
C LEU A 493 -10.85 6.76 -28.92
N LYS A 494 -11.67 6.28 -29.85
CA LYS A 494 -13.09 6.68 -29.97
C LYS A 494 -13.98 5.45 -30.09
N ALA A 495 -14.92 5.30 -29.16
CA ALA A 495 -15.88 4.19 -29.14
C ALA A 495 -17.32 4.73 -29.17
N GLY A 496 -18.20 4.06 -29.93
CA GLY A 496 -19.63 4.41 -29.95
C GLY A 496 -20.36 4.05 -28.66
N ARG A 497 -19.82 3.14 -27.86
CA ARG A 497 -20.29 2.77 -26.51
C ARG A 497 -19.13 2.92 -25.51
N ASP A 498 -18.34 1.87 -25.28
CA ASP A 498 -17.44 1.82 -24.12
C ASP A 498 -15.96 1.74 -24.49
N ILE A 499 -15.11 2.35 -23.66
CA ILE A 499 -13.66 2.10 -23.67
C ILE A 499 -13.27 1.43 -22.36
N ASN A 500 -12.68 0.23 -22.44
CA ASN A 500 -12.28 -0.55 -21.29
C ASN A 500 -10.76 -0.76 -21.30
N VAL A 501 -10.07 -0.28 -20.25
CA VAL A 501 -8.63 -0.53 -20.04
C VAL A 501 -8.48 -1.29 -18.74
N ILE A 502 -8.08 -2.56 -18.84
CA ILE A 502 -8.18 -3.51 -17.73
C ILE A 502 -6.83 -4.18 -17.51
N THR A 503 -6.28 -4.00 -16.32
CA THR A 503 -5.19 -4.84 -15.80
C THR A 503 -5.76 -6.17 -15.32
N THR A 504 -5.09 -7.27 -15.66
CA THR A 504 -5.50 -8.63 -15.28
C THR A 504 -4.69 -9.11 -14.08
N THR A 505 -5.27 -10.02 -13.30
CA THR A 505 -4.60 -10.72 -12.19
C THR A 505 -4.50 -12.21 -12.51
N ASN A 506 -3.58 -12.90 -11.82
CA ASN A 506 -3.49 -14.35 -11.80
C ASN A 506 -3.64 -14.81 -10.34
N HIS A 507 -4.34 -15.92 -10.13
CA HIS A 507 -4.52 -16.53 -8.82
C HIS A 507 -4.01 -17.97 -8.84
N ALA A 508 -3.17 -18.29 -7.88
CA ALA A 508 -2.66 -19.63 -7.67
C ALA A 508 -2.85 -20.05 -6.21
N GLU A 509 -3.11 -21.34 -6.01
CA GLU A 509 -3.17 -21.96 -4.69
C GLU A 509 -2.28 -23.20 -4.70
N ASN A 510 -1.64 -23.47 -3.57
CA ASN A 510 -0.87 -24.70 -3.38
C ASN A 510 -0.94 -25.12 -1.91
N GLY A 511 -0.95 -26.43 -1.68
CA GLY A 511 -0.89 -26.94 -0.32
C GLY A 511 -1.70 -28.19 -0.03
N THR A 512 -1.57 -28.63 1.22
CA THR A 512 -2.38 -29.68 1.87
C THR A 512 -3.22 -29.06 2.98
N SER A 513 -4.12 -29.80 3.62
CA SER A 513 -4.93 -29.26 4.74
C SER A 513 -4.10 -28.67 5.90
N LYS A 514 -2.81 -29.00 6.02
CA LYS A 514 -1.91 -28.51 7.08
C LYS A 514 -0.91 -27.47 6.61
N ASN A 515 -0.80 -27.25 5.30
CA ASN A 515 0.06 -26.21 4.78
C ASN A 515 -0.59 -25.71 3.50
N GLN A 516 -1.29 -24.58 3.57
CA GLN A 516 -2.02 -23.99 2.45
C GLN A 516 -1.42 -22.63 2.14
N SER A 517 -1.48 -22.28 0.88
CA SER A 517 -1.06 -20.97 0.41
C SER A 517 -1.88 -20.58 -0.80
N SER A 518 -2.19 -19.30 -0.89
CA SER A 518 -2.81 -18.69 -2.05
C SER A 518 -2.08 -17.40 -2.38
N HIS A 519 -2.03 -17.07 -3.66
CA HIS A 519 -1.39 -15.86 -4.14
C HIS A 519 -2.17 -15.29 -5.31
N THR A 520 -2.51 -14.01 -5.24
CA THR A 520 -3.11 -13.24 -6.34
C THR A 520 -2.17 -12.09 -6.69
N ASN A 521 -1.52 -12.18 -7.85
CA ASN A 521 -0.62 -11.13 -8.36
C ASN A 521 -1.18 -10.43 -9.59
N ILE A 522 -0.68 -9.23 -9.88
CA ILE A 522 -0.88 -8.60 -11.20
C ILE A 522 -0.24 -9.52 -12.24
N ASN A 523 -1.03 -9.85 -13.26
CA ASN A 523 -0.59 -10.67 -14.39
C ASN A 523 -0.09 -9.75 -15.50
N ARG A 524 -0.97 -8.91 -16.05
CA ARG A 524 -0.64 -8.00 -17.14
C ARG A 524 -1.33 -6.66 -16.98
N MET A 525 -0.57 -5.58 -17.14
CA MET A 525 -1.11 -4.22 -17.03
C MET A 525 -1.81 -3.78 -18.31
N GLY A 526 -2.96 -3.11 -18.18
CA GLY A 526 -3.61 -2.37 -19.26
C GLY A 526 -3.02 -0.96 -19.36
N GLY A 527 -2.24 -0.70 -20.41
CA GLY A 527 -1.48 0.54 -20.56
C GLY A 527 -1.88 1.39 -21.77
N LEU A 528 -1.96 2.72 -21.58
CA LEU A 528 -2.12 3.74 -22.62
C LEU A 528 -1.03 4.81 -22.45
N ILE A 529 -0.12 4.95 -23.41
CA ILE A 529 1.10 5.78 -23.22
C ILE A 529 1.33 6.75 -24.38
N VAL A 530 1.71 7.99 -24.06
CA VAL A 530 2.18 9.02 -25.01
C VAL A 530 3.51 9.63 -24.53
N ASN A 531 4.50 9.77 -25.42
CA ASN A 531 5.89 10.06 -25.02
C ASN A 531 6.50 11.39 -25.51
N ASN A 532 5.99 12.02 -26.57
CA ASN A 532 6.61 13.24 -27.11
C ASN A 532 6.15 14.50 -26.36
N ASP A 533 6.99 15.55 -26.33
CA ASP A 533 6.78 16.81 -25.59
C ASP A 533 5.41 17.50 -25.81
N ASN A 534 4.85 17.42 -27.02
CA ASN A 534 3.54 18.00 -27.38
C ASN A 534 2.46 16.92 -27.57
N GLY A 535 2.63 15.78 -26.91
CA GLY A 535 1.80 14.59 -27.08
C GLY A 535 0.34 14.82 -26.69
N THR A 536 -0.59 14.29 -27.48
CA THR A 536 -2.03 14.29 -27.14
C THR A 536 -2.55 12.88 -26.88
N LEU A 537 -3.11 12.66 -25.70
CA LEU A 537 -3.83 11.42 -25.34
C LEU A 537 -5.32 11.76 -25.24
N GLN A 538 -6.15 11.20 -26.11
CA GLN A 538 -7.60 11.42 -26.12
C GLN A 538 -8.38 10.11 -26.08
N LEU A 539 -9.32 10.02 -25.14
CA LEU A 539 -10.31 8.95 -25.03
C LEU A 539 -11.72 9.55 -25.13
N SER A 540 -12.56 9.00 -26.00
CA SER A 540 -13.95 9.44 -26.18
C SER A 540 -14.89 8.24 -26.31
N ALA A 541 -15.78 8.07 -25.34
CA ALA A 541 -16.76 6.99 -25.31
C ALA A 541 -18.19 7.55 -25.43
N GLY A 542 -19.05 6.88 -26.18
CA GLY A 542 -20.48 7.24 -26.27
C GLY A 542 -21.26 6.96 -24.98
N ASN A 543 -20.81 5.96 -24.22
CA ASN A 543 -21.29 5.56 -22.90
C ASN A 543 -20.15 5.74 -21.88
N ASP A 544 -19.44 4.67 -21.51
CA ASP A 544 -18.55 4.68 -20.35
C ASP A 544 -17.07 4.57 -20.73
N ILE A 545 -16.20 5.20 -19.92
CA ILE A 545 -14.78 4.88 -19.87
C ILE A 545 -14.52 4.12 -18.57
N ASN A 546 -14.08 2.86 -18.68
CA ASN A 546 -13.76 2.02 -17.53
C ASN A 546 -12.25 1.75 -17.48
N LEU A 547 -11.60 2.27 -16.44
CA LEU A 547 -10.20 2.06 -16.11
C LEU A 547 -10.12 1.17 -14.87
N THR A 548 -9.65 -0.06 -15.01
CA THR A 548 -9.51 -1.01 -13.90
C THR A 548 -8.04 -1.27 -13.66
N ALA A 549 -7.50 -0.65 -12.60
CA ALA A 549 -6.07 -0.61 -12.30
C ALA A 549 -5.20 -0.29 -13.53
N ALA A 550 -5.69 0.62 -14.39
CA ALA A 550 -5.06 0.94 -15.66
C ALA A 550 -3.87 1.90 -15.46
N LEU A 551 -2.92 1.86 -16.39
CA LEU A 551 -1.83 2.83 -16.49
C LEU A 551 -2.09 3.75 -17.68
N VAL A 552 -2.28 5.05 -17.43
CA VAL A 552 -2.50 6.06 -18.47
C VAL A 552 -1.45 7.16 -18.30
N GLY A 553 -0.55 7.33 -19.26
CA GLY A 553 0.59 8.25 -19.14
C GLY A 553 0.77 9.14 -20.35
N ASN A 554 1.01 10.44 -20.12
CA ASN A 554 1.45 11.38 -21.16
C ASN A 554 2.69 12.15 -20.67
N GLN A 555 3.86 11.75 -21.16
CA GLN A 555 5.15 12.32 -20.75
C GLN A 555 5.47 13.66 -21.44
N GLY A 556 4.56 14.17 -22.28
CA GLY A 556 4.77 15.44 -22.97
C GLY A 556 4.71 16.63 -22.01
N GLN A 557 5.78 17.42 -21.93
CA GLN A 557 5.88 18.63 -21.10
C GLN A 557 4.77 19.67 -21.39
N ASN A 558 4.34 19.77 -22.65
CA ASN A 558 3.18 20.57 -23.06
C ASN A 558 2.04 19.67 -23.55
N GLY A 559 2.02 18.42 -23.07
CA GLY A 559 1.06 17.41 -23.48
C GLY A 559 -0.36 17.73 -22.99
N ARG A 560 -1.34 17.14 -23.67
CA ARG A 560 -2.74 17.21 -23.26
C ARG A 560 -3.30 15.81 -23.11
N THR A 561 -3.91 15.52 -21.98
CA THR A 561 -4.65 14.28 -21.74
C THR A 561 -6.13 14.62 -21.55
N LEU A 562 -7.01 14.02 -22.36
CA LEU A 562 -8.45 14.28 -22.36
C LEU A 562 -9.23 12.96 -22.34
N LEU A 563 -10.02 12.73 -21.29
CA LEU A 563 -10.93 11.60 -21.15
C LEU A 563 -12.37 12.11 -21.12
N GLU A 564 -13.18 11.72 -22.10
CA GLU A 564 -14.57 12.16 -22.25
C GLU A 564 -15.53 10.96 -22.35
N ALA A 565 -16.33 10.74 -21.31
CA ALA A 565 -17.38 9.73 -21.27
C ALA A 565 -18.76 10.35 -21.54
N GLY A 566 -19.56 9.68 -22.37
CA GLY A 566 -20.94 10.06 -22.66
C GLY A 566 -21.91 9.78 -21.52
N HIS A 567 -21.57 8.88 -20.60
CA HIS A 567 -22.21 8.61 -19.32
C HIS A 567 -21.15 8.73 -18.21
N ASP A 568 -20.47 7.65 -17.83
CA ASP A 568 -19.62 7.60 -16.63
C ASP A 568 -18.13 7.39 -16.92
N LEU A 569 -17.27 8.00 -16.10
CA LEU A 569 -15.84 7.67 -16.03
C LEU A 569 -15.56 6.92 -14.73
N ASN A 570 -15.20 5.64 -14.84
CA ASN A 570 -15.00 4.75 -13.71
C ASN A 570 -13.52 4.37 -13.56
N MET A 571 -12.93 4.67 -12.41
CA MET A 571 -11.58 4.26 -12.01
C MET A 571 -11.69 3.21 -10.88
N LYS A 572 -11.61 1.94 -11.28
CA LYS A 572 -11.80 0.75 -10.45
C LYS A 572 -10.46 0.16 -10.02
N THR A 573 -10.54 -0.74 -9.04
CA THR A 573 -9.39 -1.46 -8.48
C THR A 573 -9.36 -2.90 -8.97
N VAL A 574 -8.17 -3.52 -8.93
CA VAL A 574 -8.03 -4.98 -8.81
C VAL A 574 -7.52 -5.28 -7.41
N THR A 575 -7.84 -6.45 -6.89
CA THR A 575 -7.34 -6.90 -5.58
C THR A 575 -6.18 -7.85 -5.78
N VAL A 576 -5.06 -7.56 -5.11
CA VAL A 576 -3.94 -8.50 -4.94
C VAL A 576 -4.03 -9.11 -3.54
N ASP A 577 -3.59 -10.35 -3.41
CA ASP A 577 -3.72 -11.11 -2.16
C ASP A 577 -2.55 -12.08 -1.98
N ASN A 578 -2.20 -12.35 -0.73
CA ASN A 578 -1.26 -13.39 -0.36
C ASN A 578 -1.71 -14.01 0.96
N SER A 579 -1.96 -15.32 0.96
CA SER A 579 -2.34 -16.07 2.16
C SER A 579 -1.44 -17.27 2.37
N GLN A 580 -1.12 -17.55 3.63
CA GLN A 580 -0.34 -18.70 4.07
C GLN A 580 -0.89 -19.25 5.38
N HIS A 581 -1.19 -20.53 5.41
CA HIS A 581 -1.58 -21.27 6.61
C HIS A 581 -0.62 -22.44 6.82
N ALA A 582 -0.07 -22.59 8.02
CA ALA A 582 0.70 -23.77 8.37
C ALA A 582 0.31 -24.31 9.76
N GLU A 583 -0.06 -25.59 9.79
CA GLU A 583 -0.40 -26.36 10.98
C GLU A 583 0.70 -27.40 11.25
N PHE A 584 1.55 -27.13 12.25
CA PHE A 584 2.52 -28.12 12.75
C PHE A 584 1.80 -29.24 13.52
N ASN A 585 0.72 -28.89 14.22
CA ASN A 585 -0.28 -29.79 14.81
C ASN A 585 -1.50 -28.97 15.27
N LYS A 586 -2.57 -29.63 15.71
CA LYS A 586 -3.80 -29.00 16.21
C LYS A 586 -3.62 -27.91 17.29
N ASP A 587 -2.50 -27.91 18.01
CA ASP A 587 -2.20 -26.95 19.08
C ASP A 587 -1.03 -26.00 18.68
N ASN A 588 -0.54 -26.05 17.43
CA ASN A 588 0.55 -25.21 16.93
C ASN A 588 0.34 -24.89 15.44
N TYR A 589 -0.20 -23.72 15.13
CA TYR A 589 -0.44 -23.26 13.77
C TYR A 589 -0.27 -21.74 13.61
N TYR A 590 -0.14 -21.28 12.38
CA TYR A 590 -0.32 -19.89 12.01
C TYR A 590 -1.10 -19.75 10.69
N THR A 591 -1.81 -18.65 10.55
CA THR A 591 -2.46 -18.17 9.32
C THR A 591 -2.05 -16.72 9.13
N LEU A 592 -1.66 -16.35 7.93
CA LEU A 592 -1.34 -14.99 7.51
C LEU A 592 -2.10 -14.71 6.22
N SER A 593 -2.73 -13.56 6.12
CA SER A 593 -3.33 -13.08 4.87
C SER A 593 -3.04 -11.60 4.74
N HIS A 594 -2.75 -11.15 3.52
CA HIS A 594 -2.63 -9.75 3.17
C HIS A 594 -3.38 -9.53 1.87
N SER A 595 -4.28 -8.56 1.83
CA SER A 595 -5.07 -8.20 0.64
C SER A 595 -5.07 -6.70 0.43
N GLN A 596 -4.95 -6.23 -0.81
CA GLN A 596 -4.88 -4.80 -1.11
C GLN A 596 -5.58 -4.46 -2.42
N ASP A 597 -6.31 -3.34 -2.43
CA ASP A 597 -6.80 -2.68 -3.62
C ASP A 597 -5.68 -1.95 -4.38
N VAL A 598 -5.49 -2.28 -5.66
CA VAL A 598 -4.62 -1.55 -6.59
C VAL A 598 -5.51 -0.78 -7.57
N GLY A 599 -5.44 0.56 -7.54
CA GLY A 599 -6.25 1.44 -8.39
C GLY A 599 -5.56 1.93 -9.66
N THR A 600 -6.29 2.73 -10.44
CA THR A 600 -5.83 3.32 -11.71
C THR A 600 -4.79 4.42 -11.46
N GLN A 601 -3.79 4.50 -12.35
CA GLN A 601 -2.77 5.55 -12.35
C GLN A 601 -2.85 6.37 -13.63
N ILE A 602 -3.05 7.68 -13.51
CA ILE A 602 -3.06 8.64 -14.61
C ILE A 602 -1.98 9.70 -14.35
N SER A 603 -1.01 9.83 -15.26
CA SER A 603 0.07 10.81 -15.16
C SER A 603 0.20 11.67 -16.41
N GLY A 604 0.51 12.97 -16.23
CA GLY A 604 0.68 13.90 -17.34
C GLY A 604 1.57 15.09 -17.02
N ASN A 605 2.67 15.28 -17.75
CA ASN A 605 3.54 16.45 -17.55
C ASN A 605 2.87 17.76 -18.02
N GLY A 606 1.80 17.68 -18.82
CA GLY A 606 0.91 18.80 -19.13
C GLY A 606 -0.53 18.51 -18.69
N ASN A 607 -1.47 19.38 -19.05
CA ASN A 607 -2.84 19.37 -18.50
C ASN A 607 -3.59 18.03 -18.67
N ILE A 608 -4.32 17.64 -17.62
CA ILE A 608 -5.26 16.52 -17.62
C ILE A 608 -6.69 17.07 -17.52
N THR A 609 -7.57 16.61 -18.42
CA THR A 609 -9.01 16.89 -18.37
C THR A 609 -9.80 15.59 -18.32
N LEU A 610 -10.61 15.43 -17.28
CA LEU A 610 -11.52 14.31 -17.07
C LEU A 610 -12.96 14.81 -17.13
N ALA A 611 -13.77 14.27 -18.02
CA ALA A 611 -15.14 14.71 -18.21
C ALA A 611 -16.10 13.53 -18.38
N ALA A 612 -17.24 13.59 -17.68
CA ALA A 612 -18.35 12.66 -17.79
C ALA A 612 -19.68 13.43 -17.84
N LYS A 613 -20.66 12.97 -18.62
CA LYS A 613 -21.98 13.62 -18.62
C LYS A 613 -22.84 13.23 -17.42
N ASN A 614 -22.57 12.06 -16.82
CA ASN A 614 -23.20 11.61 -15.59
C ASN A 614 -22.15 11.70 -14.47
N ASP A 615 -21.49 10.58 -14.12
CA ASP A 615 -20.69 10.48 -12.90
C ASP A 615 -19.20 10.22 -13.16
N ILE A 616 -18.35 10.69 -12.24
CA ILE A 616 -16.95 10.27 -12.15
C ILE A 616 -16.77 9.51 -10.85
N ASN A 617 -16.49 8.21 -10.94
CA ASN A 617 -16.40 7.30 -9.79
C ASN A 617 -14.98 6.76 -9.63
N VAL A 618 -14.39 6.97 -8.45
CA VAL A 618 -12.97 6.74 -8.21
C VAL A 618 -12.73 6.00 -6.91
N ARG A 619 -11.92 4.94 -6.96
CA ARG A 619 -11.44 4.18 -5.81
C ARG A 619 -9.95 3.89 -5.92
N ALA A 620 -9.20 4.23 -4.87
CA ALA A 620 -7.75 4.05 -4.74
C ALA A 620 -6.91 4.53 -5.95
N ALA A 621 -7.38 5.52 -6.70
CA ALA A 621 -6.71 5.96 -7.92
C ALA A 621 -5.72 7.09 -7.66
N GLN A 622 -4.70 7.20 -8.51
CA GLN A 622 -3.73 8.29 -8.49
C GLN A 622 -3.79 9.05 -9.82
N VAL A 623 -4.14 10.34 -9.77
CA VAL A 623 -4.21 11.24 -10.92
C VAL A 623 -3.30 12.42 -10.65
N THR A 624 -2.18 12.51 -11.37
CA THR A 624 -1.13 13.51 -11.12
C THR A 624 -0.75 14.22 -12.41
N THR A 625 -0.60 15.54 -12.34
CA THR A 625 -0.10 16.35 -13.46
C THR A 625 0.78 17.50 -13.00
N ASP A 626 1.75 17.90 -13.81
CA ASP A 626 2.53 19.14 -13.57
C ASP A 626 1.78 20.40 -14.08
N GLY A 627 0.68 20.21 -14.80
CA GLY A 627 -0.19 21.27 -15.30
C GLY A 627 -1.54 21.33 -14.58
N GLN A 628 -2.55 21.87 -15.24
CA GLN A 628 -3.90 21.91 -14.69
C GLN A 628 -4.56 20.52 -14.72
N LEU A 629 -5.19 20.15 -13.61
CA LEU A 629 -6.13 19.05 -13.50
C LEU A 629 -7.57 19.59 -13.48
N ALA A 630 -8.32 19.34 -14.56
CA ALA A 630 -9.73 19.71 -14.67
C ALA A 630 -10.61 18.46 -14.63
N VAL A 631 -11.55 18.39 -13.69
CA VAL A 631 -12.48 17.25 -13.49
C VAL A 631 -13.91 17.77 -13.54
N THR A 632 -14.75 17.22 -14.43
CA THR A 632 -16.13 17.69 -14.59
C THR A 632 -17.11 16.53 -14.77
N ALA A 633 -18.15 16.50 -13.94
CA ALA A 633 -19.27 15.56 -14.05
C ALA A 633 -20.59 16.33 -14.20
N GLY A 634 -21.49 15.83 -15.05
CA GLY A 634 -22.83 16.42 -15.17
C GLY A 634 -23.75 16.11 -13.98
N HIS A 635 -23.45 15.04 -13.23
CA HIS A 635 -24.07 14.69 -11.95
C HIS A 635 -22.98 14.68 -10.86
N ASP A 636 -22.46 13.52 -10.45
CA ASP A 636 -21.66 13.38 -9.23
C ASP A 636 -20.16 13.14 -9.49
N ILE A 637 -19.32 13.61 -8.58
CA ILE A 637 -17.90 13.22 -8.50
C ILE A 637 -17.68 12.51 -7.16
N ASN A 638 -17.31 11.23 -7.21
CA ASN A 638 -17.09 10.37 -6.04
C ASN A 638 -15.63 9.93 -5.96
N ILE A 639 -14.85 10.54 -5.06
CA ILE A 639 -13.44 10.19 -4.80
C ILE A 639 -13.34 9.46 -3.46
N THR A 640 -13.09 8.16 -3.51
CA THR A 640 -13.10 7.28 -2.32
C THR A 640 -11.78 6.55 -2.12
N ALA A 641 -11.45 6.25 -0.88
CA ALA A 641 -10.35 5.36 -0.54
C ALA A 641 -10.66 3.90 -0.92
N GLY A 642 -9.65 3.15 -1.37
CA GLY A 642 -9.66 1.69 -1.36
C GLY A 642 -9.34 1.12 0.02
N GLN A 643 -9.06 -0.18 0.07
CA GLN A 643 -8.77 -0.88 1.32
C GLN A 643 -7.51 -1.76 1.21
N SER A 644 -6.85 -1.94 2.36
CA SER A 644 -5.81 -2.92 2.59
C SER A 644 -6.14 -3.67 3.87
N THR A 645 -6.11 -5.00 3.84
CA THR A 645 -6.45 -5.86 4.97
C THR A 645 -5.28 -6.77 5.32
N ASP A 646 -4.96 -6.85 6.60
CA ASP A 646 -3.95 -7.72 7.17
C ASP A 646 -4.60 -8.64 8.22
N TYR A 647 -4.48 -9.95 8.02
CA TYR A 647 -4.98 -10.97 8.93
C TYR A 647 -3.85 -11.85 9.42
N ILE A 648 -3.76 -12.04 10.74
CA ILE A 648 -2.78 -12.89 11.40
C ILE A 648 -3.52 -13.70 12.46
N ASP A 649 -3.38 -15.02 12.44
CA ASP A 649 -3.89 -15.90 13.49
C ASP A 649 -2.79 -16.89 13.87
N THR A 650 -2.43 -16.96 15.14
CA THR A 650 -1.34 -17.80 15.62
C THR A 650 -1.76 -18.50 16.90
N HIS A 651 -1.59 -19.81 16.94
CA HIS A 651 -1.85 -20.60 18.14
C HIS A 651 -0.64 -21.46 18.43
N ARG A 652 -0.17 -21.44 19.67
CA ARG A 652 1.02 -22.19 20.09
C ARG A 652 0.76 -22.83 21.44
N LYS A 653 1.14 -24.10 21.57
CA LYS A 653 1.07 -24.84 22.83
C LYS A 653 2.32 -25.66 23.03
N SER A 654 2.99 -25.41 24.15
CA SER A 654 4.17 -26.14 24.57
C SER A 654 3.96 -26.77 25.95
N SER A 655 4.64 -27.88 26.20
CA SER A 655 4.64 -28.53 27.52
C SER A 655 6.05 -29.01 27.83
N TYR A 656 6.53 -28.71 29.03
CA TYR A 656 7.78 -29.27 29.54
C TYR A 656 7.54 -30.06 30.82
N ARG A 657 8.33 -31.12 31.00
CA ARG A 657 8.35 -31.97 32.21
C ARG A 657 9.77 -31.95 32.75
N GLY A 658 9.96 -31.34 33.91
CA GLY A 658 11.15 -31.52 34.76
C GLY A 658 11.03 -32.79 35.60
N SER A 659 11.99 -33.03 36.49
CA SER A 659 12.03 -34.25 37.32
C SER A 659 10.83 -34.40 38.27
N LEU A 660 10.16 -33.30 38.64
CA LEU A 660 9.03 -33.32 39.59
C LEU A 660 7.85 -32.42 39.18
N THR A 661 7.98 -31.61 38.13
CA THR A 661 7.01 -30.56 37.74
C THR A 661 6.77 -30.59 36.22
N LYS A 662 5.51 -30.46 35.80
CA LYS A 662 5.08 -30.25 34.42
C LYS A 662 4.46 -28.87 34.29
N THR A 663 4.95 -28.10 33.33
CA THR A 663 4.36 -26.80 32.95
C THR A 663 3.90 -26.86 31.50
N THR A 664 2.72 -26.31 31.23
CA THR A 664 2.12 -26.18 29.90
C THR A 664 1.88 -24.71 29.64
N LYS A 665 2.38 -24.17 28.54
CA LYS A 665 2.10 -22.80 28.07
C LYS A 665 1.29 -22.87 26.78
N GLU A 666 0.24 -22.07 26.69
CA GLU A 666 -0.65 -21.97 25.53
C GLU A 666 -0.85 -20.48 25.21
N GLU A 667 -0.60 -20.09 23.97
CA GLU A 667 -0.71 -18.74 23.45
C GLU A 667 -1.61 -18.75 22.23
N HIS A 668 -2.56 -17.82 22.14
CA HIS A 668 -3.38 -17.60 20.96
C HIS A 668 -3.46 -16.10 20.68
N SER A 669 -3.00 -15.69 19.50
CA SER A 669 -3.07 -14.31 19.06
C SER A 669 -3.73 -14.21 17.69
N THR A 670 -4.73 -13.34 17.57
CA THR A 670 -5.37 -13.01 16.29
C THR A 670 -5.31 -11.49 16.09
N SER A 671 -5.08 -11.04 14.86
CA SER A 671 -5.12 -9.64 14.45
C SER A 671 -5.79 -9.56 13.09
N ASP A 672 -6.83 -8.74 12.96
CA ASP A 672 -7.52 -8.42 11.71
C ASP A 672 -7.59 -6.90 11.60
N THR A 673 -6.87 -6.34 10.63
CA THR A 673 -6.74 -4.89 10.46
C THR A 673 -7.14 -4.54 9.03
N THR A 674 -8.10 -3.61 8.88
CA THR A 674 -8.46 -3.01 7.60
C THR A 674 -8.14 -1.51 7.61
N SER A 675 -7.24 -1.09 6.73
CA SER A 675 -6.76 0.29 6.57
C SER A 675 -7.27 0.89 5.26
N ALA A 676 -7.48 2.20 5.23
CA ALA A 676 -7.94 2.91 4.04
C ALA A 676 -6.75 3.26 3.11
N GLN A 677 -6.97 3.16 1.79
CA GLN A 677 -5.98 3.47 0.75
C GLN A 677 -6.45 4.69 -0.05
N SER A 678 -5.88 5.86 0.25
CA SER A 678 -6.28 7.15 -0.35
C SER A 678 -6.32 7.13 -1.87
N SER A 679 -7.36 7.72 -2.47
CA SER A 679 -7.24 8.25 -3.83
C SER A 679 -6.48 9.59 -3.78
N ASN A 680 -5.72 9.91 -4.81
CA ASN A 680 -4.90 11.14 -4.88
C ASN A 680 -5.11 11.87 -6.21
N PHE A 681 -5.45 13.16 -6.13
CA PHE A 681 -5.64 14.05 -7.28
C PHE A 681 -4.73 15.27 -7.10
N SER A 682 -3.70 15.41 -7.94
CA SER A 682 -2.69 16.46 -7.82
C SER A 682 -2.42 17.17 -9.14
N GLY A 683 -2.22 18.49 -9.08
CA GLY A 683 -1.96 19.36 -10.23
C GLY A 683 -1.25 20.67 -9.87
N ASP A 684 -0.83 21.44 -10.87
CA ASP A 684 -0.46 22.85 -10.67
C ASP A 684 -1.68 23.65 -10.19
N THR A 685 -2.81 23.49 -10.87
CA THR A 685 -4.13 23.94 -10.42
C THR A 685 -5.11 22.78 -10.49
N VAL A 686 -6.05 22.71 -9.55
CA VAL A 686 -7.09 21.68 -9.57
C VAL A 686 -8.46 22.33 -9.60
N VAL A 687 -9.24 22.01 -10.63
CA VAL A 687 -10.62 22.47 -10.77
C VAL A 687 -11.54 21.27 -10.88
N MET A 688 -12.47 21.13 -9.94
CA MET A 688 -13.50 20.08 -9.96
C MET A 688 -14.89 20.68 -9.98
N LYS A 689 -15.75 20.18 -10.87
CA LYS A 689 -17.13 20.64 -11.01
C LYS A 689 -18.11 19.46 -11.14
N ALA A 690 -18.93 19.26 -10.13
CA ALA A 690 -20.07 18.35 -10.15
C ALA A 690 -21.38 19.13 -10.41
N GLY A 691 -22.27 18.57 -11.22
CA GLY A 691 -23.62 19.13 -11.42
C GLY A 691 -24.54 18.91 -10.22
N ASN A 692 -24.31 17.85 -9.45
CA ASN A 692 -25.03 17.48 -8.24
C ASN A 692 -24.05 17.49 -7.06
N ASP A 693 -23.54 16.33 -6.63
CA ASP A 693 -22.75 16.19 -5.41
C ASP A 693 -21.25 15.93 -5.71
N LEU A 694 -20.38 16.44 -4.84
CA LEU A 694 -18.94 16.14 -4.85
C LEU A 694 -18.55 15.55 -3.50
N LEU A 695 -18.03 14.32 -3.51
CA LEU A 695 -17.55 13.60 -2.34
C LEU A 695 -16.04 13.34 -2.42
N VAL A 696 -15.32 13.71 -1.37
CA VAL A 696 -13.93 13.30 -1.10
C VAL A 696 -13.91 12.54 0.22
N GLN A 697 -13.63 11.22 0.17
CA GLN A 697 -13.64 10.33 1.32
C GLN A 697 -12.31 9.61 1.51
N GLY A 698 -11.67 9.84 2.67
CA GLY A 698 -10.32 9.35 3.01
C GLY A 698 -9.29 9.55 1.91
N SER A 699 -9.40 10.66 1.18
CA SER A 699 -8.69 10.90 -0.09
C SER A 699 -8.07 12.30 -0.12
N GLN A 700 -7.18 12.52 -1.09
CA GLN A 700 -6.37 13.73 -1.20
C GLN A 700 -6.65 14.46 -2.52
N VAL A 701 -6.84 15.77 -2.43
CA VAL A 701 -6.90 16.70 -3.56
C VAL A 701 -5.91 17.83 -3.30
N THR A 702 -4.80 17.87 -4.02
CA THR A 702 -3.70 18.80 -3.76
C THR A 702 -3.35 19.61 -4.99
N ALA A 703 -2.87 20.85 -4.79
CA ALA A 703 -2.36 21.67 -5.87
C ALA A 703 -1.15 22.50 -5.44
N THR A 704 -0.30 22.86 -6.40
CA THR A 704 0.74 23.88 -6.14
C THR A 704 0.10 25.24 -5.99
N HIS A 705 -0.72 25.66 -6.95
CA HIS A 705 -1.50 26.90 -6.96
C HIS A 705 -2.96 26.60 -6.60
N ASP A 706 -3.93 27.20 -7.29
CA ASP A 706 -5.30 27.26 -6.83
C ASP A 706 -6.06 25.93 -6.92
N ILE A 707 -6.89 25.67 -5.91
CA ILE A 707 -7.93 24.65 -5.91
C ILE A 707 -9.30 25.32 -5.98
N ALA A 708 -10.15 24.86 -6.90
CA ALA A 708 -11.57 25.22 -6.96
C ALA A 708 -12.44 23.97 -7.05
N LEU A 709 -13.15 23.65 -5.96
CA LEU A 709 -14.14 22.57 -5.93
C LEU A 709 -15.56 23.16 -5.91
N LYS A 710 -16.38 22.76 -6.89
CA LYS A 710 -17.75 23.25 -7.03
C LYS A 710 -18.73 22.10 -7.21
N SER A 711 -19.84 22.14 -6.47
CA SER A 711 -20.98 21.25 -6.63
C SER A 711 -22.28 22.03 -6.80
N GLY A 712 -23.24 21.46 -7.54
CA GLY A 712 -24.57 22.06 -7.70
C GLY A 712 -25.48 21.84 -6.49
N ASN A 713 -25.23 20.78 -5.72
CA ASN A 713 -25.89 20.43 -4.48
C ASN A 713 -24.86 20.43 -3.34
N ASN A 714 -24.39 19.26 -2.90
CA ASN A 714 -23.57 19.13 -1.70
C ASN A 714 -22.08 18.94 -2.03
N LEU A 715 -21.21 19.47 -1.19
CA LEU A 715 -19.77 19.22 -1.23
C LEU A 715 -19.36 18.63 0.12
N THR A 716 -18.94 17.36 0.13
CA THR A 716 -18.59 16.62 1.34
C THR A 716 -17.13 16.18 1.31
N ILE A 717 -16.37 16.58 2.33
CA ILE A 717 -14.99 16.15 2.57
C ILE A 717 -14.98 15.41 3.90
N THR A 718 -14.71 14.10 3.90
CA THR A 718 -14.86 13.25 5.09
C THR A 718 -13.78 12.19 5.20
N GLY A 719 -13.56 11.63 6.38
CA GLY A 719 -12.66 10.49 6.57
C GLY A 719 -13.24 9.15 6.06
N ALA A 720 -12.35 8.22 5.71
CA ALA A 720 -12.67 6.81 5.48
C ALA A 720 -12.40 6.00 6.75
N GLN A 721 -13.31 5.11 7.12
CA GLN A 721 -13.20 4.31 8.34
C GLN A 721 -12.12 3.22 8.21
N GLU A 722 -11.40 2.98 9.30
CA GLU A 722 -10.42 1.91 9.48
C GLU A 722 -10.80 1.07 10.71
N THR A 723 -10.50 -0.23 10.69
CA THR A 723 -10.83 -1.16 11.77
C THR A 723 -9.63 -2.00 12.18
N SER A 724 -9.50 -2.30 13.47
CA SER A 724 -8.54 -3.27 13.97
C SER A 724 -9.16 -4.07 15.12
N ASP A 725 -9.17 -5.39 14.94
CA ASP A 725 -9.64 -6.39 15.88
C ASP A 725 -8.46 -7.25 16.31
N GLN A 726 -8.18 -7.29 17.61
CA GLN A 726 -7.04 -8.01 18.18
C GLN A 726 -7.48 -8.89 19.34
N LEU A 727 -6.94 -10.10 19.38
CA LEU A 727 -7.04 -11.05 20.48
C LEU A 727 -5.62 -11.43 20.91
N HIS A 728 -5.36 -11.40 22.20
CA HIS A 728 -4.17 -11.97 22.79
C HIS A 728 -4.54 -12.80 24.02
N MET A 729 -4.25 -14.10 23.99
CA MET A 729 -4.53 -15.02 25.09
C MET A 729 -3.25 -15.76 25.46
N GLU A 730 -2.91 -15.75 26.75
CA GLU A 730 -1.81 -16.54 27.31
C GLU A 730 -2.35 -17.38 28.47
N ARG A 731 -2.00 -18.66 28.51
CA ARG A 731 -2.36 -19.58 29.58
C ARG A 731 -1.15 -20.42 30.02
N GLU A 732 -0.85 -20.39 31.31
CA GLU A 732 0.20 -21.20 31.93
C GLU A 732 -0.38 -22.15 32.98
N THR A 733 -0.23 -23.46 32.77
CA THR A 733 -0.60 -24.50 33.72
C THR A 733 0.62 -25.19 34.29
N LYS A 734 0.91 -25.01 35.59
CA LYS A 734 1.95 -25.73 36.33
C LYS A 734 1.33 -26.87 37.14
N SER A 735 1.96 -28.03 37.17
CA SER A 735 1.50 -29.18 37.95
C SER A 735 2.67 -30.00 38.46
N GLY A 736 2.56 -30.66 39.61
CA GLY A 736 3.67 -31.41 40.21
C GLY A 736 4.19 -30.78 41.50
N ILE A 737 5.41 -31.15 41.91
CA ILE A 737 6.11 -30.57 43.06
C ILE A 737 6.79 -29.27 42.63
N MET A 738 6.24 -28.15 43.08
CA MET A 738 6.69 -26.78 42.84
C MET A 738 7.45 -26.27 44.06
N SER A 739 8.53 -25.51 43.88
CA SER A 739 9.18 -24.82 45.00
C SER A 739 8.37 -23.58 45.38
N THR A 740 8.22 -23.30 46.67
CA THR A 740 7.53 -22.10 47.18
C THR A 740 8.42 -20.85 47.17
N GLY A 741 9.53 -20.85 46.41
CA GLY A 741 10.56 -19.80 46.46
C GLY A 741 11.55 -19.92 47.63
N GLY A 742 11.42 -20.96 48.48
CA GLY A 742 12.21 -21.19 49.71
C GLY A 742 12.50 -22.67 49.96
N ILE A 743 12.72 -23.07 51.23
CA ILE A 743 12.88 -24.49 51.65
C ILE A 743 11.52 -25.22 51.79
N GLY A 744 10.59 -24.97 50.85
CA GLY A 744 9.25 -25.55 50.82
C GLY A 744 8.83 -26.06 49.43
N VAL A 745 8.02 -27.12 49.41
CA VAL A 745 7.56 -27.84 48.22
C VAL A 745 6.04 -27.99 48.20
N THR A 746 5.38 -27.58 47.12
CA THR A 746 3.94 -27.72 46.88
C THR A 746 3.67 -28.75 45.79
N GLN A 747 3.01 -29.86 46.13
CA GLN A 747 2.48 -30.81 45.15
C GLN A 747 1.06 -30.40 44.75
N GLY A 748 0.88 -29.82 43.56
CA GLY A 748 -0.40 -29.22 43.16
C GLY A 748 -0.53 -28.92 41.68
N LYS A 749 -1.60 -28.20 41.31
CA LYS A 749 -1.85 -27.59 40.00
C LYS A 749 -2.09 -26.08 40.18
N ILE A 750 -1.43 -25.25 39.38
CA ILE A 750 -1.71 -23.82 39.18
C ILE A 750 -2.09 -23.65 37.70
N ASP A 751 -3.17 -22.96 37.41
CA ASP A 751 -3.67 -22.67 36.06
C ASP A 751 -3.97 -21.17 35.99
N GLU A 752 -3.16 -20.43 35.24
CA GLU A 752 -3.25 -18.98 35.03
C GLU A 752 -3.60 -18.72 33.57
N LYS A 753 -4.59 -17.86 33.31
CA LYS A 753 -5.02 -17.47 31.96
C LYS A 753 -5.27 -15.97 31.91
N SER A 754 -4.67 -15.30 30.95
CA SER A 754 -4.92 -13.91 30.59
C SER A 754 -5.52 -13.87 29.19
N THR A 755 -6.54 -13.04 28.96
CA THR A 755 -7.15 -12.82 27.65
C THR A 755 -7.44 -11.34 27.50
N GLN A 756 -6.88 -10.72 26.48
CA GLN A 756 -7.12 -9.34 26.08
C GLN A 756 -7.75 -9.34 24.69
N THR A 757 -8.85 -8.60 24.54
CA THR A 757 -9.44 -8.31 23.23
C THR A 757 -9.53 -6.80 23.04
N THR A 758 -9.12 -6.33 21.86
CA THR A 758 -9.13 -4.92 21.50
C THR A 758 -9.88 -4.74 20.19
N HIS A 759 -10.90 -3.89 20.18
CA HIS A 759 -11.59 -3.46 18.97
C HIS A 759 -11.39 -1.95 18.80
N ARG A 760 -10.84 -1.52 17.67
CA ARG A 760 -10.56 -0.12 17.36
C ARG A 760 -11.22 0.25 16.03
N THR A 761 -11.95 1.35 16.04
CA THR A 761 -12.44 2.03 14.84
C THR A 761 -11.82 3.41 14.77
N SER A 762 -11.07 3.69 13.70
CA SER A 762 -10.46 5.00 13.41
C SER A 762 -10.86 5.52 12.04
N HIS A 763 -10.38 6.70 11.67
CA HIS A 763 -10.65 7.29 10.35
C HIS A 763 -9.38 7.87 9.72
N LEU A 764 -9.15 7.55 8.46
CA LEU A 764 -8.22 8.27 7.59
C LEU A 764 -8.94 9.53 7.08
N GLY A 765 -8.57 10.71 7.57
CA GLY A 765 -9.13 11.99 7.13
C GLY A 765 -8.83 12.27 5.66
N SER A 766 -9.68 13.07 5.00
CA SER A 766 -9.38 13.62 3.68
C SER A 766 -8.54 14.89 3.80
N THR A 767 -7.80 15.22 2.74
CA THR A 767 -7.04 16.48 2.66
C THR A 767 -7.33 17.19 1.35
N VAL A 768 -7.73 18.45 1.43
CA VAL A 768 -7.83 19.35 0.27
C VAL A 768 -6.89 20.52 0.50
N GLY A 769 -5.82 20.65 -0.29
CA GLY A 769 -4.83 21.69 0.04
C GLY A 769 -3.95 22.23 -1.08
N SER A 770 -3.67 23.53 -0.98
CA SER A 770 -2.79 24.28 -1.88
C SER A 770 -1.50 24.70 -1.18
N THR A 771 -0.34 24.47 -1.82
CA THR A 771 0.96 24.80 -1.22
C THR A 771 1.41 26.25 -1.44
N GLU A 772 0.89 26.94 -2.47
CA GLU A 772 1.27 28.31 -2.83
C GLU A 772 0.08 29.22 -3.18
N GLY A 773 -1.12 28.66 -3.38
CA GLY A 773 -2.32 29.36 -3.87
C GLY A 773 -3.49 29.37 -2.87
N CYS A 774 -4.69 29.60 -3.44
CA CYS A 774 -5.95 29.66 -2.71
C CYS A 774 -6.72 28.35 -2.78
N VAL A 775 -7.64 28.13 -1.83
CA VAL A 775 -8.64 27.05 -1.91
C VAL A 775 -10.05 27.66 -1.90
N SER A 776 -10.87 27.35 -2.90
CA SER A 776 -12.28 27.75 -2.98
C SER A 776 -13.19 26.53 -3.02
N LEU A 777 -14.08 26.42 -2.03
CA LEU A 777 -15.07 25.35 -1.91
C LEU A 777 -16.47 25.94 -2.01
N VAL A 778 -17.23 25.55 -3.04
CA VAL A 778 -18.55 26.11 -3.33
C VAL A 778 -19.58 25.00 -3.49
N ALA A 779 -20.55 24.94 -2.56
CA ALA A 779 -21.71 24.08 -2.63
C ALA A 779 -22.98 24.88 -2.97
N GLY A 780 -23.89 24.32 -3.75
CA GLY A 780 -25.21 24.91 -3.98
C GLY A 780 -26.19 24.70 -2.83
N ASN A 781 -25.96 23.69 -1.99
CA ASN A 781 -26.69 23.37 -0.77
C ASN A 781 -25.72 23.25 0.42
N ASP A 782 -25.33 22.05 0.85
CA ASP A 782 -24.53 21.89 2.06
C ASP A 782 -23.04 21.69 1.74
N LEU A 783 -22.19 22.46 2.41
CA LEU A 783 -20.74 22.23 2.46
C LEU A 783 -20.40 21.57 3.80
N SER A 784 -19.88 20.34 3.77
CA SER A 784 -19.57 19.55 4.98
C SER A 784 -18.12 19.09 4.99
N ILE A 785 -17.40 19.39 6.07
CA ILE A 785 -16.01 18.94 6.32
C ILE A 785 -16.01 18.16 7.64
N LYS A 786 -15.60 16.88 7.62
CA LYS A 786 -15.67 15.97 8.77
C LYS A 786 -14.36 15.21 9.00
N GLY A 787 -13.73 15.40 10.16
CA GLY A 787 -12.45 14.78 10.52
C GLY A 787 -11.39 14.90 9.43
N SER A 788 -11.37 16.03 8.72
CA SER A 788 -10.61 16.24 7.48
C SER A 788 -9.97 17.62 7.47
N ASP A 789 -8.98 17.81 6.61
CA ASP A 789 -8.16 19.02 6.57
C ASP A 789 -8.35 19.80 5.27
N VAL A 790 -8.48 21.13 5.40
CA VAL A 790 -8.48 22.09 4.28
C VAL A 790 -7.39 23.14 4.50
N ILE A 791 -6.41 23.22 3.61
CA ILE A 791 -5.18 24.00 3.83
C ILE A 791 -4.86 24.86 2.62
N ALA A 792 -4.53 26.14 2.81
CA ALA A 792 -4.06 27.00 1.74
C ALA A 792 -2.95 27.91 2.23
N GLN A 793 -1.91 28.12 1.42
CA GLN A 793 -0.87 29.10 1.73
C GLN A 793 -1.37 30.55 1.59
N GLN A 794 -2.41 30.79 0.77
CA GLN A 794 -3.09 32.08 0.64
C GLN A 794 -4.48 32.04 1.29
N ASP A 795 -5.54 32.33 0.53
CA ASP A 795 -6.90 32.48 1.04
C ASP A 795 -7.70 31.17 0.94
N ILE A 796 -8.58 30.94 1.91
CA ILE A 796 -9.61 29.90 1.87
C ILE A 796 -10.98 30.57 1.79
N ASN A 797 -11.77 30.21 0.79
CA ASN A 797 -13.14 30.70 0.59
C ASN A 797 -14.13 29.53 0.59
N LEU A 798 -15.05 29.52 1.56
CA LEU A 798 -16.07 28.49 1.72
C LEU A 798 -17.45 29.10 1.51
N THR A 799 -18.27 28.50 0.65
CA THR A 799 -19.62 28.98 0.37
C THR A 799 -20.59 27.81 0.25
N GLY A 800 -21.74 27.94 0.91
CA GLY A 800 -22.85 27.00 0.84
C GLY A 800 -24.16 27.69 1.23
N LYS A 801 -25.30 26.99 1.14
CA LYS A 801 -26.49 27.36 1.90
C LYS A 801 -26.21 27.18 3.38
N ASN A 802 -25.68 26.03 3.77
CA ASN A 802 -25.15 25.76 5.11
C ASN A 802 -23.69 25.32 5.02
N ILE A 803 -22.92 25.62 6.07
CA ILE A 803 -21.53 25.18 6.21
C ILE A 803 -21.39 24.45 7.54
N THR A 804 -20.89 23.21 7.50
CA THR A 804 -20.61 22.41 8.70
C THR A 804 -19.16 21.93 8.69
N VAL A 805 -18.45 22.18 9.78
CA VAL A 805 -17.08 21.70 10.03
C VAL A 805 -17.10 20.96 11.35
N GLU A 806 -16.96 19.64 11.34
CA GLU A 806 -17.13 18.83 12.54
C GLU A 806 -16.08 17.74 12.70
N SER A 807 -15.98 17.24 13.94
CA SER A 807 -15.16 16.09 14.28
C SER A 807 -15.83 14.76 13.89
N VAL A 808 -15.02 13.71 13.74
CA VAL A 808 -15.48 12.31 13.69
C VAL A 808 -15.07 11.57 14.96
N ASP A 809 -15.86 10.59 15.39
CA ASP A 809 -15.59 9.84 16.63
C ASP A 809 -14.76 8.60 16.35
N ASN A 810 -13.57 8.53 16.93
CA ASN A 810 -12.77 7.31 17.00
C ASN A 810 -13.14 6.52 18.25
N GLN A 811 -13.23 5.19 18.13
CA GLN A 811 -13.68 4.31 19.22
C GLN A 811 -12.65 3.23 19.50
N THR A 812 -12.37 2.99 20.78
CA THR A 812 -11.53 1.88 21.24
C THR A 812 -12.25 1.14 22.36
N ARG A 813 -12.38 -0.18 22.24
CA ARG A 813 -12.88 -1.05 23.30
C ARG A 813 -11.83 -2.09 23.65
N ILE A 814 -11.46 -2.16 24.92
CA ILE A 814 -10.52 -3.14 25.47
C ILE A 814 -11.29 -3.99 26.49
N HIS A 815 -11.19 -5.30 26.38
CA HIS A 815 -11.74 -6.24 27.35
C HIS A 815 -10.63 -7.18 27.80
N ASP A 816 -10.22 -7.01 29.06
CA ASP A 816 -9.18 -7.77 29.74
C ASP A 816 -9.83 -8.76 30.72
N LYS A 817 -9.42 -10.03 30.65
CA LYS A 817 -9.87 -11.08 31.56
C LYS A 817 -8.69 -11.87 32.09
N TYR A 818 -8.55 -11.92 33.41
CA TYR A 818 -7.55 -12.72 34.11
C TYR A 818 -8.22 -13.78 35.00
N GLU A 819 -7.80 -15.03 34.86
CA GLU A 819 -8.30 -16.18 35.61
C GLU A 819 -7.13 -16.95 36.21
N ARG A 820 -7.13 -17.17 37.52
CA ARG A 820 -6.16 -18.03 38.21
C ARG A 820 -6.86 -19.04 39.09
N THR A 821 -6.48 -20.31 38.96
CA THR A 821 -6.89 -21.37 39.88
C THR A 821 -5.69 -22.10 40.42
N GLN A 822 -5.69 -22.39 41.73
CA GLN A 822 -4.61 -23.07 42.42
C GLN A 822 -5.18 -24.16 43.33
N SER A 823 -4.61 -25.36 43.27
CA SER A 823 -4.98 -26.48 44.15
C SER A 823 -3.76 -27.34 44.48
N GLY A 824 -3.59 -27.79 45.72
CA GLY A 824 -2.45 -28.66 46.07
C GLY A 824 -2.10 -28.71 47.54
N VAL A 825 -1.09 -29.54 47.87
CA VAL A 825 -0.55 -29.77 49.23
C VAL A 825 0.86 -29.20 49.32
N THR A 826 1.09 -28.22 50.21
CA THR A 826 2.35 -27.49 50.44
C THR A 826 3.05 -27.96 51.70
N VAL A 827 4.34 -28.29 51.63
CA VAL A 827 5.24 -28.64 52.75
C VAL A 827 6.37 -27.61 52.85
N ALA A 828 6.39 -26.71 53.83
CA ALA A 828 7.40 -25.64 53.94
C ALA A 828 8.07 -25.53 55.32
N LEU A 829 9.38 -25.22 55.36
CA LEU A 829 10.14 -24.79 56.54
C LEU A 829 9.90 -23.29 56.82
N SER A 830 9.41 -22.94 58.01
CA SER A 830 9.09 -21.57 58.41
C SER A 830 10.34 -20.71 58.55
N GLY A 831 10.60 -19.86 57.56
CA GLY A 831 11.62 -18.82 57.57
C GLY A 831 11.38 -17.89 56.39
N ALA A 832 11.39 -16.57 56.61
CA ALA A 832 10.91 -15.57 55.65
C ALA A 832 11.59 -15.69 54.28
N VAL A 833 10.78 -15.72 53.22
CA VAL A 833 11.24 -15.68 51.83
C VAL A 833 10.48 -14.57 51.13
N GLY A 834 11.25 -13.59 50.65
CA GLY A 834 10.77 -12.44 49.92
C GLY A 834 10.22 -12.81 48.54
N GLY A 835 9.12 -12.17 48.18
CA GLY A 835 8.45 -12.32 46.90
C GLY A 835 7.28 -11.36 46.80
N ALA A 836 7.53 -10.05 46.89
CA ALA A 836 6.54 -9.01 46.60
C ALA A 836 7.23 -7.74 46.09
N LEU A 837 8.03 -7.85 45.02
CA LEU A 837 8.48 -6.69 44.24
C LEU A 837 8.58 -7.13 42.77
N ASN A 838 7.60 -6.70 41.97
CA ASN A 838 7.73 -6.44 40.52
C ASN A 838 6.46 -5.87 39.87
N ALA A 839 5.32 -5.81 40.56
CA ALA A 839 4.10 -5.22 40.00
C ALA A 839 4.24 -3.69 39.73
N ALA A 840 4.97 -2.95 40.57
CA ALA A 840 5.13 -1.50 40.39
C ALA A 840 6.29 -1.08 39.46
N VAL A 841 7.25 -1.97 39.16
CA VAL A 841 8.44 -1.65 38.32
C VAL A 841 8.24 -2.09 36.87
N THR A 842 7.37 -3.06 36.61
CA THR A 842 7.10 -3.56 35.25
C THR A 842 6.12 -2.65 34.51
N GLU A 843 5.14 -2.05 35.20
CA GLU A 843 4.26 -1.01 34.62
C GLU A 843 5.00 0.27 34.24
N ALA A 844 6.09 0.62 34.95
CA ALA A 844 6.94 1.75 34.58
C ALA A 844 7.89 1.48 33.39
N LYS A 845 8.16 0.21 33.07
CA LYS A 845 9.04 -0.19 31.94
C LYS A 845 8.28 -0.42 30.64
N GLN A 846 7.01 -0.80 30.68
CA GLN A 846 6.16 -0.88 29.48
C GLN A 846 5.73 0.50 28.95
N ALA A 847 5.87 1.56 29.77
CA ALA A 847 5.65 2.95 29.38
C ALA A 847 6.60 3.48 28.28
N GLN A 848 7.72 2.79 28.02
CA GLN A 848 8.79 3.29 27.17
C GLN A 848 8.77 2.75 25.72
N ASP A 849 8.04 1.66 25.44
CA ASP A 849 8.08 0.94 24.15
C ASP A 849 6.78 1.07 23.32
N THR A 850 5.81 1.92 23.73
CA THR A 850 4.54 2.11 23.01
C THR A 850 4.60 3.31 22.05
N HIS A 851 4.41 3.08 20.74
CA HIS A 851 4.56 4.09 19.68
C HIS A 851 3.34 5.04 19.53
N ASP A 852 2.24 4.83 20.27
CA ASP A 852 1.05 5.69 20.23
C ASP A 852 1.14 6.78 21.33
N SER A 853 1.24 8.04 20.90
CA SER A 853 1.33 9.23 21.78
C SER A 853 0.16 9.35 22.78
N LYS A 854 -1.01 8.78 22.49
CA LYS A 854 -2.18 8.79 23.38
C LYS A 854 -2.12 7.67 24.42
N ILE A 855 -1.54 6.52 24.09
CA ILE A 855 -1.23 5.45 25.07
C ILE A 855 -0.03 5.86 25.93
N LYS A 856 0.91 6.62 25.36
CA LYS A 856 1.99 7.25 26.12
C LYS A 856 1.44 8.23 27.15
N ALA A 857 0.44 9.05 26.82
CA ALA A 857 -0.27 9.86 27.82
C ALA A 857 -0.98 8.98 28.87
N LEU A 858 -1.63 7.89 28.47
CA LEU A 858 -2.28 6.92 29.37
C LEU A 858 -1.28 6.21 30.31
N GLN A 859 -0.04 5.99 29.87
CA GLN A 859 1.04 5.34 30.62
C GLN A 859 1.93 6.33 31.40
N GLU A 860 2.08 7.58 30.93
CA GLU A 860 2.69 8.70 31.68
C GLU A 860 1.83 9.05 32.89
N ILE A 861 0.50 8.93 32.75
CA ILE A 861 -0.46 8.96 33.86
C ILE A 861 -0.24 7.77 34.81
N LYS A 862 0.02 6.54 34.35
CA LYS A 862 0.40 5.43 35.25
C LYS A 862 1.76 5.64 35.96
N ALA A 863 2.74 6.24 35.28
CA ALA A 863 4.12 6.37 35.79
C ALA A 863 4.33 7.51 36.79
N ALA A 864 3.65 8.66 36.63
CA ALA A 864 3.74 9.80 37.55
C ALA A 864 3.12 9.53 38.94
N LEU A 865 2.34 8.45 39.06
CA LEU A 865 1.51 8.12 40.22
C LEU A 865 2.10 7.05 41.18
N SER A 866 3.38 6.68 41.02
CA SER A 866 4.04 5.64 41.84
C SER A 866 4.90 6.17 43.01
N ALA A 867 4.92 7.49 43.26
CA ALA A 867 6.00 8.13 44.02
C ALA A 867 5.73 8.52 45.51
N VAL A 868 4.69 8.02 46.19
CA VAL A 868 4.42 8.45 47.60
C VAL A 868 4.40 7.34 48.67
N GLN A 869 4.51 6.05 48.33
CA GLN A 869 4.67 4.98 49.34
C GLN A 869 5.96 4.16 49.24
N ALA A 870 6.95 4.62 48.47
CA ALA A 870 8.25 3.94 48.36
C ALA A 870 9.39 4.61 49.16
N VAL A 871 9.21 5.81 49.73
CA VAL A 871 10.31 6.55 50.39
C VAL A 871 10.38 6.33 51.91
N GLN A 872 9.42 5.63 52.53
CA GLN A 872 9.48 5.27 53.96
C GLN A 872 9.63 3.77 54.26
N ALA A 873 9.97 2.96 53.25
CA ALA A 873 10.39 1.56 53.44
C ALA A 873 11.90 1.36 53.16
N GLY A 874 12.64 2.43 52.83
CA GLY A 874 14.07 2.40 52.50
C GLY A 874 15.03 2.78 53.64
N MET A 875 14.55 3.04 54.85
CA MET A 875 15.38 3.38 56.02
C MET A 875 14.87 2.67 57.28
N MET A 876 15.00 1.34 57.33
CA MET A 876 15.00 0.62 58.60
C MET A 876 16.01 -0.52 58.53
N ASP A 877 17.14 -0.29 59.20
CA ASP A 877 18.19 -1.25 59.48
C ASP A 877 17.58 -2.47 60.17
N LEU A 878 17.63 -3.65 59.54
CA LEU A 878 17.10 -4.88 60.15
C LEU A 878 18.02 -5.30 61.32
N PRO A 879 17.49 -5.46 62.55
CA PRO A 879 18.26 -6.00 63.65
C PRO A 879 18.71 -7.44 63.34
N LYS A 880 20.03 -7.66 63.29
CA LYS A 880 20.62 -8.98 63.53
C LYS A 880 20.46 -9.28 65.01
N ASP A 881 19.34 -9.91 65.37
CA ASP A 881 19.18 -10.86 66.48
C ASP A 881 17.70 -10.99 66.82
N SER A 882 17.04 -11.97 66.21
CA SER A 882 15.77 -12.48 66.73
C SER A 882 15.78 -14.00 66.55
N GLU A 883 15.80 -14.73 67.67
CA GLU A 883 15.63 -16.18 67.73
C GLU A 883 14.24 -16.56 67.15
N GLY A 884 14.21 -16.86 65.86
CA GLY A 884 13.00 -17.18 65.10
C GLY A 884 12.72 -18.69 65.07
N PHE A 885 11.46 -19.04 65.28
CA PHE A 885 10.89 -20.40 65.19
C PHE A 885 11.14 -21.05 63.83
N VAL A 886 11.72 -22.26 63.81
CA VAL A 886 11.88 -23.10 62.61
C VAL A 886 10.96 -24.31 62.75
N GLY A 887 10.02 -24.48 61.81
CA GLY A 887 9.02 -25.54 61.80
C GLY A 887 8.58 -25.96 60.41
N ILE A 888 8.17 -27.22 60.26
CA ILE A 888 7.65 -27.84 59.03
C ILE A 888 6.12 -27.69 59.03
N SER A 889 5.53 -27.10 57.98
CA SER A 889 4.09 -26.96 57.81
C SER A 889 3.59 -27.70 56.56
N ILE A 890 2.52 -28.48 56.67
CA ILE A 890 1.83 -29.21 55.59
C ILE A 890 0.42 -28.63 55.42
N SER A 891 0.06 -28.04 54.28
CA SER A 891 -1.27 -27.42 54.06
C SER A 891 -1.85 -27.73 52.70
N GLY A 892 -3.16 -27.99 52.63
CA GLY A 892 -3.89 -28.33 51.41
C GLY A 892 -5.08 -27.40 51.19
N GLY A 893 -5.19 -26.82 49.99
CA GLY A 893 -6.26 -25.87 49.70
C GLY A 893 -6.56 -25.69 48.21
N THR A 894 -7.71 -25.06 47.94
CA THR A 894 -8.12 -24.62 46.60
C THR A 894 -8.40 -23.13 46.62
N GLN A 895 -7.92 -22.39 45.63
CA GLN A 895 -8.12 -20.95 45.47
C GLN A 895 -8.46 -20.62 44.02
N ARG A 896 -9.41 -19.72 43.78
CA ARG A 896 -9.72 -19.13 42.47
C ARG A 896 -9.78 -17.62 42.58
N THR A 897 -9.17 -16.96 41.60
CA THR A 897 -9.22 -15.50 41.40
C THR A 897 -9.65 -15.24 39.96
N GLU A 898 -10.60 -14.34 39.76
CA GLU A 898 -11.07 -13.88 38.46
C GLU A 898 -11.16 -12.35 38.48
N SER A 899 -10.65 -11.72 37.43
CA SER A 899 -10.68 -10.27 37.23
C SER A 899 -11.09 -9.99 35.80
N THR A 900 -12.06 -9.11 35.58
CA THR A 900 -12.51 -8.66 34.27
C THR A 900 -12.52 -7.14 34.25
N THR A 901 -11.97 -6.53 33.21
CA THR A 901 -11.96 -5.07 33.01
C THR A 901 -12.40 -4.76 31.57
N ASP A 902 -13.50 -4.02 31.44
CA ASP A 902 -14.01 -3.48 30.18
C ASP A 902 -13.72 -1.97 30.12
N THR A 903 -12.93 -1.52 29.15
CA THR A 903 -12.66 -0.10 28.91
C THR A 903 -13.22 0.32 27.55
N LYS A 904 -14.01 1.39 27.49
CA LYS A 904 -14.53 1.99 26.26
C LYS A 904 -14.10 3.46 26.18
N ILE A 905 -13.45 3.82 25.08
CA ILE A 905 -12.97 5.18 24.81
C ILE A 905 -13.64 5.68 23.54
N ARG A 906 -14.19 6.90 23.58
CA ARG A 906 -14.59 7.67 22.40
C ARG A 906 -13.80 8.97 22.37
N ALA A 907 -13.11 9.21 21.28
CA ALA A 907 -12.28 10.39 21.10
C ALA A 907 -12.64 11.10 19.79
N ALA A 908 -12.98 12.38 19.87
CA ALA A 908 -13.24 13.24 18.74
C ALA A 908 -11.92 13.53 17.98
N GLN A 909 -11.95 13.34 16.67
CA GLN A 909 -10.94 13.78 15.71
C GLN A 909 -11.51 14.97 14.94
N GLY A 910 -11.09 16.17 15.31
CA GLY A 910 -11.54 17.42 14.69
C GLY A 910 -11.15 17.55 13.22
N SER A 911 -11.85 18.43 12.52
CA SER A 911 -11.40 18.94 11.23
C SER A 911 -10.48 20.14 11.43
N THR A 912 -9.55 20.36 10.50
CA THR A 912 -8.66 21.53 10.51
C THR A 912 -8.86 22.36 9.26
N ILE A 913 -9.01 23.68 9.42
CA ILE A 913 -8.97 24.63 8.30
C ILE A 913 -7.86 25.63 8.56
N ALA A 914 -6.87 25.71 7.68
CA ALA A 914 -5.69 26.55 7.87
C ALA A 914 -5.40 27.40 6.63
N ALA A 915 -5.67 28.70 6.72
CA ALA A 915 -5.36 29.69 5.68
C ALA A 915 -4.13 30.51 6.06
N GLY A 916 -3.15 30.60 5.17
CA GLY A 916 -1.97 31.45 5.38
C GLY A 916 -2.30 32.96 5.35
N ASN A 917 -3.35 33.35 4.62
CA ASN A 917 -3.86 34.73 4.58
C ASN A 917 -5.25 34.82 5.22
N ASN A 918 -6.33 34.82 4.42
CA ASN A 918 -7.67 35.04 4.92
C ASN A 918 -8.53 33.78 4.83
N LEU A 919 -9.42 33.60 5.82
CA LEU A 919 -10.47 32.60 5.79
C LEU A 919 -11.82 33.30 5.69
N SER A 920 -12.59 33.02 4.64
CA SER A 920 -13.97 33.50 4.49
C SER A 920 -14.94 32.33 4.42
N MET A 921 -15.98 32.36 5.25
CA MET A 921 -17.10 31.42 5.25
C MET A 921 -18.40 32.19 5.06
N THR A 922 -19.17 31.83 4.03
CA THR A 922 -20.45 32.46 3.73
C THR A 922 -21.57 31.42 3.62
N ALA A 923 -22.45 31.37 4.61
CA ALA A 923 -23.67 30.56 4.57
C ALA A 923 -24.82 31.43 4.07
N THR A 924 -25.27 31.15 2.84
CA THR A 924 -26.19 32.01 2.08
C THR A 924 -27.67 31.80 2.43
N GLY A 925 -28.01 30.65 3.01
CA GLY A 925 -29.40 30.25 3.20
C GLY A 925 -30.22 30.30 1.91
N ASN A 926 -31.50 30.62 2.02
CA ASN A 926 -32.44 30.86 0.93
C ASN A 926 -32.45 32.32 0.45
N GLY A 927 -31.62 33.19 1.06
CA GLY A 927 -31.53 34.62 0.79
C GLY A 927 -32.43 35.52 1.66
N GLU A 928 -33.33 34.96 2.48
CA GLU A 928 -34.09 35.70 3.49
C GLU A 928 -33.29 35.76 4.81
N LYS A 929 -32.85 36.96 5.20
CA LYS A 929 -32.00 37.15 6.39
C LYS A 929 -32.69 36.62 7.66
N GLY A 930 -32.03 35.72 8.36
CA GLY A 930 -32.48 35.11 9.62
C GLY A 930 -33.37 33.87 9.47
N ALA A 931 -33.70 33.43 8.25
CA ALA A 931 -34.60 32.29 8.00
C ALA A 931 -33.87 30.93 8.06
N ASP A 932 -32.76 30.79 7.34
CA ASP A 932 -31.88 29.62 7.23
C ASP A 932 -30.44 30.04 6.85
N GLY A 933 -29.53 29.07 6.73
CA GLY A 933 -28.14 29.31 6.36
C GLY A 933 -27.23 29.47 7.57
N ASP A 934 -26.93 28.33 8.20
CA ASP A 934 -26.09 28.29 9.39
C ASP A 934 -24.63 27.98 9.04
N ILE A 935 -23.72 28.51 9.87
CA ILE A 935 -22.34 28.04 9.98
C ILE A 935 -22.21 27.29 11.31
N THR A 936 -21.85 26.00 11.27
CA THR A 936 -21.66 25.16 12.46
C THR A 936 -20.26 24.59 12.50
N ILE A 937 -19.52 24.89 13.57
CA ILE A 937 -18.18 24.35 13.87
C ILE A 937 -18.27 23.50 15.13
N ARG A 938 -17.83 22.24 15.09
CA ARG A 938 -17.86 21.32 16.23
C ARG A 938 -16.52 20.63 16.46
N GLY A 939 -15.93 20.81 17.64
CA GLY A 939 -14.65 20.20 18.04
C GLY A 939 -13.55 20.30 16.99
N SER A 940 -13.50 21.43 16.28
CA SER A 940 -12.65 21.63 15.09
C SER A 940 -11.87 22.93 15.21
N THR A 941 -10.77 23.02 14.46
CA THR A 941 -9.83 24.15 14.54
C THR A 941 -9.78 24.91 13.23
N LEU A 942 -9.96 26.22 13.30
CA LEU A 942 -9.91 27.15 12.18
C LEU A 942 -8.82 28.19 12.46
N ASN A 943 -7.88 28.33 11.53
CA ASN A 943 -6.75 29.26 11.62
C ASN A 943 -6.67 30.12 10.36
N ALA A 944 -6.48 31.42 10.54
CA ALA A 944 -6.19 32.37 9.47
C ALA A 944 -5.00 33.25 9.84
N GLY A 945 -3.97 33.33 8.98
CA GLY A 945 -2.79 34.16 9.23
C GLY A 945 -3.09 35.66 9.31
N ASN A 946 -4.16 36.12 8.64
CA ASN A 946 -4.65 37.49 8.67
C ASN A 946 -6.10 37.54 9.17
N ASN A 947 -7.08 37.68 8.27
CA ASN A 947 -8.46 37.92 8.66
C ASN A 947 -9.30 36.65 8.55
N MET A 948 -10.23 36.46 9.50
CA MET A 948 -11.23 35.40 9.45
C MET A 948 -12.62 36.04 9.45
N THR A 949 -13.47 35.66 8.49
CA THR A 949 -14.86 36.12 8.40
C THR A 949 -15.81 34.92 8.38
N LEU A 950 -16.75 34.90 9.32
CA LEU A 950 -17.90 33.99 9.33
C LEU A 950 -19.15 34.84 9.09
N ASP A 951 -19.78 34.68 7.93
CA ASP A 951 -21.00 35.37 7.53
C ASP A 951 -22.14 34.37 7.33
N ALA A 952 -23.00 34.25 8.34
CA ALA A 952 -24.14 33.35 8.32
C ALA A 952 -25.46 34.10 8.10
N ASN A 953 -26.23 33.68 7.10
CA ASN A 953 -27.56 34.23 6.86
C ASN A 953 -28.51 34.01 8.05
N ARG A 954 -28.32 32.96 8.87
CA ARG A 954 -29.06 32.72 10.11
C ARG A 954 -28.19 32.65 11.36
N ASP A 955 -27.61 31.49 11.69
CA ASP A 955 -26.91 31.31 12.96
C ASP A 955 -25.43 30.96 12.76
N VAL A 956 -24.58 31.38 13.70
CA VAL A 956 -23.21 30.86 13.87
C VAL A 956 -23.14 30.04 15.15
N ASN A 957 -22.81 28.75 15.04
CA ASN A 957 -22.74 27.82 16.17
C ASN A 957 -21.32 27.25 16.30
N LEU A 958 -20.60 27.61 17.36
CA LEU A 958 -19.29 27.06 17.73
C LEU A 958 -19.47 26.17 18.96
N LEU A 959 -19.27 24.86 18.79
CA LEU A 959 -19.66 23.84 19.77
C LEU A 959 -18.47 22.93 20.10
N ALA A 960 -18.32 22.50 21.34
CA ALA A 960 -17.35 21.43 21.65
C ALA A 960 -17.82 20.06 21.13
N ALA A 961 -16.86 19.16 20.94
CA ALA A 961 -17.09 17.73 20.78
C ALA A 961 -16.84 17.00 22.11
N ALA A 962 -17.62 15.94 22.38
CA ALA A 962 -17.53 15.18 23.61
C ALA A 962 -16.59 13.97 23.46
N ASN A 963 -15.69 13.79 24.41
CA ASN A 963 -14.87 12.60 24.58
C ASN A 963 -15.37 11.84 25.80
N THR A 964 -15.46 10.52 25.72
CA THR A 964 -15.93 9.69 26.86
C THR A 964 -14.98 8.56 27.15
N GLN A 965 -14.72 8.30 28.42
CA GLN A 965 -13.98 7.12 28.89
C GLN A 965 -14.81 6.40 29.94
N LYS A 966 -15.16 5.14 29.68
CA LYS A 966 -15.91 4.29 30.62
C LYS A 966 -15.09 3.05 30.96
N THR A 967 -14.91 2.78 32.24
CA THR A 967 -14.19 1.61 32.74
C THR A 967 -15.05 0.88 33.76
N ASP A 968 -15.38 -0.36 33.47
CA ASP A 968 -16.06 -1.28 34.38
C ASP A 968 -15.08 -2.40 34.76
N SER A 969 -14.86 -2.63 36.06
CA SER A 969 -14.01 -3.72 36.53
C SER A 969 -14.68 -4.53 37.62
N GLU A 970 -14.65 -5.85 37.49
CA GLU A 970 -15.14 -6.80 38.49
C GLU A 970 -14.01 -7.76 38.89
N ASN A 971 -13.79 -7.88 40.20
CA ASN A 971 -12.80 -8.78 40.79
C ASN A 971 -13.48 -9.70 41.78
N GLN A 972 -13.20 -11.00 41.68
CA GLN A 972 -13.73 -12.01 42.60
C GLN A 972 -12.61 -12.97 43.00
N SER A 973 -12.47 -13.25 44.30
CA SER A 973 -11.60 -14.32 44.78
C SER A 973 -12.29 -15.14 45.85
N TYR A 974 -12.10 -16.46 45.78
CA TYR A 974 -12.57 -17.38 46.80
C TYR A 974 -11.52 -18.45 47.06
N GLY A 975 -11.35 -18.82 48.33
CA GLY A 975 -10.34 -19.79 48.73
C GLY A 975 -10.67 -20.45 50.06
N GLY A 976 -10.18 -21.67 50.22
CA GLY A 976 -10.24 -22.41 51.47
C GLY A 976 -9.01 -23.30 51.61
N ASN A 977 -8.39 -23.28 52.79
CA ASN A 977 -7.17 -24.00 53.11
C ASN A 977 -7.31 -24.73 54.45
N ALA A 978 -6.69 -25.90 54.57
CA ALA A 978 -6.59 -26.67 55.80
C ALA A 978 -5.20 -27.31 55.92
N GLY A 979 -4.53 -27.18 57.07
CA GLY A 979 -3.16 -27.63 57.24
C GLY A 979 -2.76 -27.98 58.68
N VAL A 980 -1.59 -28.61 58.80
CA VAL A 980 -0.95 -29.06 60.04
C VAL A 980 0.51 -28.59 60.06
N SER A 981 0.96 -27.88 61.10
CA SER A 981 2.35 -27.41 61.22
C SER A 981 3.02 -27.80 62.54
N PHE A 982 4.34 -27.97 62.54
CA PHE A 982 5.14 -28.42 63.70
C PHE A 982 6.46 -27.65 63.74
N GLY A 983 6.83 -26.99 64.84
CA GLY A 983 8.14 -26.34 64.94
C GLY A 983 8.66 -26.12 66.36
N VAL A 984 9.91 -25.66 66.44
CA VAL A 984 10.71 -25.60 67.69
C VAL A 984 11.47 -24.26 67.75
N GLY A 985 11.35 -23.53 68.87
CA GLY A 985 12.06 -22.27 69.14
C GLY A 985 11.16 -21.13 69.64
N GLY A 986 11.64 -20.31 70.58
CA GLY A 986 10.93 -19.11 71.07
C GLY A 986 9.71 -19.38 71.98
N GLY A 987 9.83 -20.22 73.01
CA GLY A 987 8.86 -20.34 74.10
C GLY A 987 7.62 -21.22 73.87
N LYS A 988 7.39 -21.79 72.66
CA LYS A 988 6.33 -22.78 72.42
C LYS A 988 6.77 -23.83 71.37
N ASN A 989 6.85 -25.10 71.78
CA ASN A 989 7.09 -26.26 70.91
C ASN A 989 5.76 -26.99 70.69
N GLY A 990 5.34 -27.28 69.44
CA GLY A 990 4.09 -28.06 69.24
C GLY A 990 3.56 -28.15 67.81
N LEU A 991 2.59 -29.07 67.66
CA LEU A 991 1.80 -29.37 66.46
C LEU A 991 0.54 -28.47 66.42
N ARG A 992 0.29 -27.77 65.32
CA ARG A 992 -0.86 -26.86 65.12
C ARG A 992 -1.70 -27.33 63.94
N PHE A 993 -3.03 -27.26 64.06
CA PHE A 993 -3.97 -27.45 62.94
C PHE A 993 -4.61 -26.10 62.59
N PHE A 994 -4.68 -25.74 61.32
CA PHE A 994 -5.34 -24.51 60.87
C PHE A 994 -6.33 -24.81 59.74
N ALA A 995 -7.45 -24.10 59.73
CA ALA A 995 -8.39 -24.06 58.63
C ALA A 995 -8.84 -22.60 58.41
N ASP A 996 -8.75 -22.13 57.18
CA ASP A 996 -9.09 -20.77 56.78
C ASP A 996 -9.97 -20.76 55.54
N ALA A 997 -10.89 -19.81 55.50
CA ALA A 997 -11.72 -19.51 54.34
C ALA A 997 -11.67 -18.01 54.06
N ASN A 998 -11.45 -17.65 52.80
CA ASN A 998 -11.33 -16.28 52.33
C ASN A 998 -12.26 -16.03 51.14
N PHE A 999 -13.01 -14.92 51.21
CA PHE A 999 -13.87 -14.45 50.13
C PHE A 999 -13.61 -12.96 49.92
N SER A 1000 -13.41 -12.54 48.66
CA SER A 1000 -13.43 -11.13 48.30
C SER A 1000 -14.18 -10.90 46.99
N LYS A 1001 -14.91 -9.80 46.93
CA LYS A 1001 -15.55 -9.28 45.73
C LYS A 1001 -15.33 -7.77 45.67
N GLY A 1002 -14.89 -7.25 44.53
CA GLY A 1002 -14.72 -5.82 44.29
C GLY A 1002 -15.32 -5.43 42.95
N ASN A 1003 -16.06 -4.34 42.92
CA ASN A 1003 -16.59 -3.73 41.71
C ASN A 1003 -16.05 -2.29 41.62
N MET A 1004 -15.67 -1.87 40.43
CA MET A 1004 -15.25 -0.51 40.11
C MET A 1004 -15.98 -0.04 38.86
N HIS A 1005 -16.54 1.15 38.91
CA HIS A 1005 -17.09 1.86 37.76
C HIS A 1005 -16.48 3.26 37.70
N ALA A 1006 -15.95 3.63 36.54
CA ALA A 1006 -15.45 4.97 36.25
C ALA A 1006 -16.06 5.49 34.94
N ASP A 1007 -16.58 6.70 34.95
CA ASP A 1007 -17.18 7.38 33.80
C ASP A 1007 -16.64 8.81 33.71
N GLY A 1008 -15.81 9.06 32.68
CA GLY A 1008 -15.20 10.35 32.38
C GLY A 1008 -15.79 10.98 31.12
N LEU A 1009 -16.05 12.28 31.17
CA LEU A 1009 -16.48 13.12 30.05
C LEU A 1009 -15.55 14.33 29.95
N TYR A 1010 -14.96 14.52 28.78
CA TYR A 1010 -14.06 15.64 28.48
C TYR A 1010 -14.48 16.33 27.20
N TRP A 1011 -14.24 17.63 27.10
CA TRP A 1011 -14.63 18.42 25.92
C TRP A 1011 -13.43 18.79 25.05
N THR A 1012 -13.53 18.58 23.74
CA THR A 1012 -12.65 19.18 22.75
C THR A 1012 -13.30 20.46 22.26
N GLU A 1013 -12.75 21.62 22.63
CA GLU A 1013 -13.32 22.91 22.23
C GLU A 1013 -13.17 23.18 20.73
N SER A 1014 -14.10 23.96 20.16
CA SER A 1014 -13.90 24.55 18.83
C SER A 1014 -13.02 25.79 18.95
N GLN A 1015 -11.97 25.90 18.12
CA GLN A 1015 -11.00 26.99 18.21
C GLN A 1015 -10.95 27.77 16.91
N LEU A 1016 -11.11 29.09 17.00
CA LEU A 1016 -10.98 30.04 15.90
C LEU A 1016 -9.87 31.03 16.25
N GLU A 1017 -8.79 31.03 15.47
CA GLU A 1017 -7.68 31.99 15.62
C GLU A 1017 -7.44 32.76 14.32
N ALA A 1018 -7.62 34.09 14.37
CA ALA A 1018 -7.24 35.02 13.31
C ALA A 1018 -6.01 35.83 13.73
N GLY A 1019 -5.01 35.95 12.85
CA GLY A 1019 -3.81 36.74 13.14
C GLY A 1019 -4.06 38.25 13.23
N ASN A 1020 -5.14 38.74 12.60
CA ASN A 1020 -5.53 40.15 12.61
C ASN A 1020 -7.00 40.35 13.02
N ASN A 1021 -7.94 40.34 12.08
CA ASN A 1021 -9.35 40.60 12.38
C ASN A 1021 -10.18 39.30 12.36
N LEU A 1022 -10.89 39.02 13.44
CA LEU A 1022 -11.95 38.03 13.47
C LEU A 1022 -13.31 38.74 13.35
N THR A 1023 -14.07 38.43 12.30
CA THR A 1023 -15.41 38.99 12.03
C THR A 1023 -16.45 37.88 12.07
N ILE A 1024 -17.47 38.02 12.92
CA ILE A 1024 -18.58 37.06 13.02
C ILE A 1024 -19.91 37.79 12.82
N ILE A 1025 -20.61 37.47 11.74
CA ILE A 1025 -21.89 38.06 11.36
C ILE A 1025 -22.95 36.94 11.37
N SER A 1026 -24.05 37.16 12.09
CA SER A 1026 -25.20 36.26 12.07
C SER A 1026 -26.51 37.01 11.89
N GLY A 1027 -27.36 36.53 10.98
CA GLY A 1027 -28.70 37.10 10.78
C GLY A 1027 -29.62 36.96 12.00
N ARG A 1028 -29.34 36.01 12.89
CA ARG A 1028 -30.14 35.71 14.09
C ARG A 1028 -29.26 35.47 15.32
N ASP A 1029 -28.75 34.27 15.58
CA ASP A 1029 -28.05 33.99 16.84
C ASP A 1029 -26.57 33.59 16.62
N THR A 1030 -25.73 33.91 17.60
CA THR A 1030 -24.37 33.39 17.70
C THR A 1030 -24.18 32.63 19.01
N ARG A 1031 -23.69 31.39 18.95
CA ARG A 1031 -23.48 30.52 20.12
C ARG A 1031 -22.04 30.01 20.18
N LEU A 1032 -21.36 30.25 21.30
CA LEU A 1032 -20.04 29.73 21.64
C LEU A 1032 -20.19 28.84 22.88
N ILE A 1033 -20.22 27.52 22.69
CA ILE A 1033 -20.47 26.55 23.78
C ILE A 1033 -19.32 25.55 23.80
N GLY A 1034 -18.35 25.74 24.71
CA GLY A 1034 -17.07 25.02 24.64
C GLY A 1034 -16.26 25.47 23.41
N ALA A 1035 -16.06 26.78 23.26
CA ALA A 1035 -15.41 27.35 22.10
C ALA A 1035 -14.61 28.62 22.41
N LEU A 1036 -13.51 28.78 21.68
CA LEU A 1036 -12.58 29.90 21.74
C LEU A 1036 -12.58 30.68 20.43
N ALA A 1037 -12.81 31.99 20.51
CA ALA A 1037 -12.77 32.90 19.37
C ALA A 1037 -11.74 34.01 19.62
N LYS A 1038 -10.68 34.07 18.80
CA LYS A 1038 -9.52 34.94 19.02
C LYS A 1038 -9.09 35.72 17.78
N GLY A 1039 -8.74 36.98 17.98
CA GLY A 1039 -8.15 37.85 16.96
C GLY A 1039 -7.39 39.03 17.58
N GLU A 1040 -6.54 39.73 16.82
CA GLU A 1040 -5.97 41.01 17.27
C GLU A 1040 -7.06 42.07 17.45
N SER A 1041 -8.04 42.08 16.55
CA SER A 1041 -9.35 42.75 16.73
C SER A 1041 -10.48 41.75 16.52
N VAL A 1042 -11.57 41.88 17.28
CA VAL A 1042 -12.78 41.06 17.10
C VAL A 1042 -14.00 41.93 16.83
N MET A 1043 -14.68 41.69 15.71
CA MET A 1043 -15.94 42.34 15.35
C MET A 1043 -17.06 41.30 15.31
N MET A 1044 -18.19 41.60 15.96
CA MET A 1044 -19.38 40.75 15.88
C MET A 1044 -20.64 41.57 15.61
N ASP A 1045 -21.43 41.17 14.63
CA ASP A 1045 -22.77 41.69 14.36
C ASP A 1045 -23.79 40.55 14.45
N VAL A 1046 -24.51 40.51 15.59
CA VAL A 1046 -25.44 39.43 15.94
C VAL A 1046 -26.86 39.96 15.90
N GLY A 1047 -27.66 39.49 14.94
CA GLY A 1047 -29.01 40.01 14.70
C GLY A 1047 -29.98 39.91 15.88
N ARG A 1048 -29.76 38.95 16.80
CA ARG A 1048 -30.65 38.67 17.93
C ARG A 1048 -29.89 38.37 19.23
N ASP A 1049 -29.42 37.13 19.43
CA ASP A 1049 -28.88 36.70 20.73
C ASP A 1049 -27.43 36.17 20.61
N LEU A 1050 -26.54 36.63 21.49
CA LEU A 1050 -25.18 36.10 21.67
C LEU A 1050 -25.13 35.26 22.95
N THR A 1051 -24.75 33.99 22.85
CA THR A 1051 -24.54 33.10 24.01
C THR A 1051 -23.11 32.60 24.05
N VAL A 1052 -22.41 32.81 25.16
CA VAL A 1052 -21.07 32.24 25.41
C VAL A 1052 -21.13 31.43 26.70
N ARG A 1053 -20.77 30.15 26.64
CA ARG A 1053 -20.90 29.22 27.76
C ARG A 1053 -19.76 28.20 27.80
N SER A 1054 -19.05 28.16 28.91
CA SER A 1054 -18.04 27.14 29.18
C SER A 1054 -18.70 25.79 29.53
N LEU A 1055 -18.00 24.70 29.25
CA LEU A 1055 -18.44 23.34 29.60
C LEU A 1055 -17.56 22.78 30.73
N GLN A 1056 -18.13 21.92 31.56
CA GLN A 1056 -17.39 21.21 32.60
C GLN A 1056 -16.99 19.84 32.08
N ASP A 1057 -15.72 19.49 32.28
CA ASP A 1057 -15.28 18.11 32.27
C ASP A 1057 -15.78 17.44 33.56
N THR A 1058 -16.20 16.18 33.48
CA THR A 1058 -16.71 15.42 34.62
C THR A 1058 -16.06 14.06 34.75
N ASP A 1059 -15.85 13.61 35.98
CA ASP A 1059 -15.35 12.28 36.32
C ASP A 1059 -16.16 11.74 37.49
N ASP A 1060 -16.86 10.63 37.25
CA ASP A 1060 -17.63 9.90 38.25
C ASP A 1060 -16.97 8.54 38.49
N TYR A 1061 -16.58 8.28 39.73
CA TYR A 1061 -15.90 7.06 40.14
C TYR A 1061 -16.63 6.44 41.32
N SER A 1062 -16.99 5.16 41.21
CA SER A 1062 -17.54 4.38 42.31
C SER A 1062 -16.77 3.07 42.47
N TYR A 1063 -16.48 2.73 43.71
CA TYR A 1063 -15.75 1.54 44.09
C TYR A 1063 -16.41 0.90 45.30
N GLU A 1064 -16.71 -0.39 45.20
CA GLU A 1064 -17.22 -1.18 46.32
C GLU A 1064 -16.42 -2.47 46.42
N GLN A 1065 -15.73 -2.65 47.53
CA GLN A 1065 -15.00 -3.87 47.86
C GLN A 1065 -15.52 -4.46 49.16
N TYR A 1066 -15.80 -5.75 49.11
CA TYR A 1066 -16.19 -6.57 50.25
C TYR A 1066 -15.20 -7.71 50.39
N SER A 1067 -14.62 -7.87 51.57
CA SER A 1067 -13.81 -9.03 51.91
C SER A 1067 -14.10 -9.56 53.31
N LEU A 1068 -14.17 -10.89 53.41
CA LEU A 1068 -14.43 -11.63 54.64
C LEU A 1068 -13.33 -12.68 54.83
N ASN A 1069 -12.64 -12.63 55.97
CA ASN A 1069 -11.56 -13.56 56.31
C ASN A 1069 -11.85 -14.22 57.67
N ILE A 1070 -11.94 -15.55 57.71
CA ILE A 1070 -12.14 -16.31 58.95
C ILE A 1070 -11.03 -17.36 59.06
N ALA A 1071 -10.18 -17.28 60.11
CA ALA A 1071 -9.24 -18.34 60.43
C ALA A 1071 -9.30 -18.74 61.91
N GLY A 1072 -9.30 -20.05 62.16
CA GLY A 1072 -9.22 -20.66 63.49
C GLY A 1072 -8.23 -21.83 63.49
N SER A 1073 -7.41 -21.92 64.55
CA SER A 1073 -6.51 -23.05 64.80
C SER A 1073 -6.82 -23.71 66.16
N TYR A 1074 -6.57 -25.01 66.27
CA TYR A 1074 -6.80 -25.80 67.50
C TYR A 1074 -5.46 -26.38 68.01
N GLY A 1075 -5.00 -25.91 69.18
CA GLY A 1075 -3.74 -26.30 69.85
C GLY A 1075 -3.46 -25.47 71.13
N THR A 1076 -2.60 -25.94 72.04
CA THR A 1076 -2.50 -25.37 73.41
C THR A 1076 -1.85 -23.99 73.47
N GLY A 1077 -2.67 -22.94 73.37
CA GLY A 1077 -2.41 -21.60 73.92
C GLY A 1077 -2.63 -20.43 72.96
N PHE A 1078 -3.91 -20.04 72.80
CA PHE A 1078 -4.52 -18.84 72.19
C PHE A 1078 -4.02 -18.43 70.79
N ASP A 1079 -4.83 -18.76 69.77
CA ASP A 1079 -4.78 -18.24 68.40
C ASP A 1079 -6.15 -17.61 68.08
N GLY A 1080 -6.18 -16.44 67.45
CA GLY A 1080 -7.42 -15.80 67.02
C GLY A 1080 -7.20 -14.96 65.76
N SER A 1081 -8.11 -15.10 64.79
CA SER A 1081 -8.25 -14.14 63.70
C SER A 1081 -9.74 -13.97 63.35
N LEU A 1082 -10.11 -12.72 63.12
CA LEU A 1082 -11.37 -12.33 62.50
C LEU A 1082 -11.00 -11.20 61.55
N GLY A 1083 -11.37 -11.28 60.27
CA GLY A 1083 -11.14 -10.20 59.31
C GLY A 1083 -12.42 -9.84 58.59
N PHE A 1084 -12.73 -8.55 58.57
CA PHE A 1084 -13.82 -7.97 57.81
C PHE A 1084 -13.34 -6.64 57.23
N THR A 1085 -13.27 -6.50 55.92
CA THR A 1085 -12.93 -5.23 55.26
C THR A 1085 -13.99 -4.91 54.22
N MET A 1086 -14.62 -3.75 54.39
CA MET A 1086 -15.59 -3.18 53.47
C MET A 1086 -15.10 -1.78 53.11
N ASP A 1087 -14.68 -1.62 51.85
CA ASP A 1087 -14.22 -0.35 51.29
C ASP A 1087 -15.27 0.12 50.31
N LYS A 1088 -15.82 1.31 50.54
CA LYS A 1088 -16.65 1.99 49.55
C LYS A 1088 -16.10 3.38 49.33
N MET A 1089 -15.95 3.74 48.08
CA MET A 1089 -15.60 5.09 47.69
C MET A 1089 -16.49 5.52 46.53
N ASP A 1090 -17.15 6.65 46.70
CA ASP A 1090 -17.79 7.39 45.62
C ASP A 1090 -17.08 8.74 45.48
N SER A 1091 -16.67 9.10 44.28
CA SER A 1091 -16.03 10.38 43.96
C SER A 1091 -16.69 10.97 42.72
N THR A 1092 -17.04 12.24 42.79
CA THR A 1092 -17.58 13.00 41.66
C THR A 1092 -16.80 14.29 41.51
N TRP A 1093 -16.33 14.58 40.31
CA TRP A 1093 -15.56 15.76 39.99
C TRP A 1093 -16.16 16.46 38.77
N ALA A 1094 -16.28 17.78 38.83
CA ALA A 1094 -16.74 18.61 37.73
C ALA A 1094 -15.96 19.93 37.71
N SER A 1095 -15.27 20.24 36.61
CA SER A 1095 -14.47 21.47 36.49
C SER A 1095 -14.49 22.04 35.08
N VAL A 1096 -14.53 23.36 34.97
CA VAL A 1096 -14.19 24.06 33.73
C VAL A 1096 -12.67 24.08 33.60
N ASN A 1097 -12.12 23.30 32.65
CA ASN A 1097 -10.68 23.27 32.37
C ASN A 1097 -10.28 24.28 31.29
N GLU A 1098 -11.09 24.40 30.24
CA GLU A 1098 -10.98 25.41 29.20
C GLU A 1098 -12.19 26.36 29.27
N GLN A 1099 -11.93 27.67 29.23
CA GLN A 1099 -12.97 28.68 29.36
C GLN A 1099 -13.39 29.16 27.98
N SER A 1100 -14.67 29.03 27.66
CA SER A 1100 -15.21 29.58 26.42
C SER A 1100 -15.19 31.11 26.44
N GLY A 1101 -14.78 31.71 25.34
CA GLY A 1101 -14.62 33.14 25.33
C GLY A 1101 -14.23 33.77 24.00
N ILE A 1102 -14.34 35.10 24.01
CA ILE A 1102 -13.95 36.00 22.93
C ILE A 1102 -12.72 36.78 23.40
N TYR A 1103 -11.62 36.68 22.66
CA TYR A 1103 -10.34 37.25 23.05
C TYR A 1103 -9.81 38.17 21.94
N ALA A 1104 -9.75 39.47 22.24
CA ALA A 1104 -9.15 40.47 21.37
C ALA A 1104 -7.72 40.83 21.84
N GLY A 1105 -6.82 41.10 20.90
CA GLY A 1105 -5.51 41.66 21.18
C GLY A 1105 -5.57 43.17 21.45
N LYS A 1106 -4.58 43.93 20.94
CA LYS A 1106 -4.47 45.39 21.12
C LYS A 1106 -5.36 46.18 20.16
N GLY A 1107 -6.01 45.49 19.22
CA GLY A 1107 -7.02 46.02 18.33
C GLY A 1107 -8.37 46.26 19.01
N GLY A 1108 -8.69 45.48 20.05
CA GLY A 1108 -9.94 45.61 20.83
C GLY A 1108 -11.11 44.81 20.25
N TYR A 1109 -12.26 44.87 20.90
CA TYR A 1109 -13.49 44.24 20.40
C TYR A 1109 -14.59 45.27 20.11
N ASP A 1110 -15.39 45.00 19.07
CA ASP A 1110 -16.62 45.73 18.73
C ASP A 1110 -17.76 44.72 18.50
N ILE A 1111 -18.62 44.57 19.50
CA ILE A 1111 -19.66 43.55 19.54
C ILE A 1111 -21.02 44.25 19.58
N THR A 1112 -21.84 44.07 18.54
CA THR A 1112 -23.22 44.55 18.46
C THR A 1112 -24.19 43.36 18.48
N VAL A 1113 -25.16 43.39 19.39
CA VAL A 1113 -26.15 42.31 19.61
C VAL A 1113 -27.56 42.90 19.66
N GLY A 1114 -28.45 42.41 18.80
CA GLY A 1114 -29.78 42.98 18.63
C GLY A 1114 -30.69 42.90 19.87
N LYS A 1115 -30.52 41.90 20.75
CA LYS A 1115 -31.38 41.70 21.92
C LYS A 1115 -30.64 41.36 23.21
N HIS A 1116 -29.97 40.21 23.27
CA HIS A 1116 -29.46 39.68 24.53
C HIS A 1116 -28.08 39.03 24.40
N THR A 1117 -27.19 39.36 25.33
CA THR A 1117 -25.90 38.69 25.52
C THR A 1117 -25.93 37.89 26.82
N GLN A 1118 -25.71 36.58 26.74
CA GLN A 1118 -25.63 35.68 27.89
C GLN A 1118 -24.20 35.12 28.06
N LEU A 1119 -23.62 35.26 29.25
CA LEU A 1119 -22.29 34.76 29.62
C LEU A 1119 -22.36 33.76 30.77
N ASP A 1120 -22.10 32.48 30.51
CA ASP A 1120 -22.17 31.40 31.51
C ASP A 1120 -20.77 30.81 31.75
N GLY A 1121 -20.11 31.22 32.85
CA GLY A 1121 -18.72 30.86 33.13
C GLY A 1121 -17.75 31.26 32.01
N ALA A 1122 -18.12 32.25 31.19
CA ALA A 1122 -17.45 32.65 29.96
C ALA A 1122 -16.73 33.99 30.09
N VAL A 1123 -15.88 34.34 29.12
CA VAL A 1123 -15.10 35.58 29.14
C VAL A 1123 -15.14 36.34 27.80
N ILE A 1124 -15.19 37.68 27.89
CA ILE A 1124 -14.86 38.59 26.79
C ILE A 1124 -13.67 39.42 27.27
N ALA A 1125 -12.50 39.23 26.66
CA ALA A 1125 -11.25 39.84 27.10
C ALA A 1125 -10.58 40.63 25.97
N SER A 1126 -9.83 41.68 26.34
CA SER A 1126 -8.99 42.43 25.42
C SER A 1126 -7.70 42.91 26.07
N GLU A 1127 -6.60 42.96 25.29
CA GLU A 1127 -5.36 43.65 25.65
C GLU A 1127 -5.37 45.15 25.28
N ALA A 1128 -6.42 45.63 24.61
CA ALA A 1128 -6.54 47.00 24.13
C ALA A 1128 -6.97 48.00 25.24
N THR A 1129 -6.73 49.28 24.99
CA THR A 1129 -7.23 50.35 25.86
C THR A 1129 -8.76 50.42 25.83
N PRO A 1130 -9.44 50.87 26.91
CA PRO A 1130 -10.90 50.81 27.02
C PRO A 1130 -11.68 51.50 25.88
N ASP A 1131 -11.10 52.50 25.21
CA ASP A 1131 -11.69 53.21 24.08
C ASP A 1131 -11.85 52.37 22.81
N LYS A 1132 -11.16 51.23 22.72
CA LYS A 1132 -11.24 50.28 21.60
C LYS A 1132 -12.15 49.09 21.86
N ASN A 1133 -12.87 49.10 22.98
CA ASN A 1133 -13.67 47.98 23.44
C ASN A 1133 -15.13 48.43 23.59
N SER A 1134 -16.02 47.91 22.74
CA SER A 1134 -17.44 48.24 22.68
C SER A 1134 -18.28 46.97 22.72
N LEU A 1135 -19.25 46.92 23.63
CA LEU A 1135 -20.31 45.92 23.67
C LEU A 1135 -21.66 46.65 23.68
N ASP A 1136 -22.35 46.65 22.54
CA ASP A 1136 -23.71 47.15 22.40
C ASP A 1136 -24.68 45.97 22.41
N THR A 1137 -25.52 45.87 23.44
CA THR A 1137 -26.50 44.80 23.59
C THR A 1137 -27.73 45.32 24.31
N GLY A 1138 -28.91 44.84 23.93
CA GLY A 1138 -30.16 45.25 24.58
C GLY A 1138 -30.21 44.88 26.06
N THR A 1139 -29.72 43.68 26.41
CA THR A 1139 -29.65 43.17 27.77
C THR A 1139 -28.43 42.26 27.95
N LEU A 1140 -27.78 42.34 29.11
CA LEU A 1140 -26.64 41.49 29.48
C LEU A 1140 -27.02 40.60 30.67
N GLY A 1141 -26.91 39.28 30.49
CA GLY A 1141 -27.07 38.27 31.53
C GLY A 1141 -25.75 37.53 31.77
N TRP A 1142 -25.49 37.15 33.02
CA TRP A 1142 -24.35 36.29 33.34
C TRP A 1142 -24.67 35.29 34.45
N SER A 1143 -24.00 34.14 34.43
CA SER A 1143 -24.04 33.15 35.50
C SER A 1143 -22.66 32.51 35.72
N ASP A 1144 -22.36 32.14 36.96
CA ASP A 1144 -21.10 31.49 37.32
C ASP A 1144 -21.24 29.97 37.23
N ILE A 1145 -20.23 29.30 36.67
CA ILE A 1145 -20.08 27.83 36.73
C ILE A 1145 -19.12 27.50 37.88
N LYS A 1146 -19.59 26.68 38.84
CA LYS A 1146 -18.78 26.30 40.02
C LYS A 1146 -18.09 24.97 39.79
N ASN A 1147 -16.77 24.95 39.97
CA ASN A 1147 -16.01 23.71 40.05
C ASN A 1147 -16.32 23.00 41.38
N LYS A 1148 -16.51 21.69 41.31
CA LYS A 1148 -16.92 20.86 42.44
C LYS A 1148 -16.13 19.56 42.45
N ALA A 1149 -15.69 19.15 43.63
CA ALA A 1149 -15.09 17.85 43.87
C ALA A 1149 -15.65 17.32 45.19
N ASP A 1150 -16.44 16.25 45.12
CA ASP A 1150 -16.98 15.56 46.29
C ASP A 1150 -16.39 14.16 46.35
N TYR A 1151 -15.99 13.74 47.55
CA TYR A 1151 -15.51 12.38 47.81
C TYR A 1151 -16.17 11.87 49.10
N ASP A 1152 -16.80 10.70 49.02
CA ASP A 1152 -17.28 9.94 50.16
C ASP A 1152 -16.48 8.64 50.21
N VAL A 1153 -15.64 8.51 51.23
CA VAL A 1153 -14.82 7.31 51.45
C VAL A 1153 -15.25 6.72 52.77
N SER A 1154 -15.87 5.54 52.70
CA SER A 1154 -16.19 4.74 53.88
C SER A 1154 -15.29 3.51 53.92
N HIS A 1155 -14.43 3.47 54.94
CA HIS A 1155 -13.58 2.33 55.23
C HIS A 1155 -14.05 1.72 56.54
N VAL A 1156 -14.51 0.47 56.50
CA VAL A 1156 -14.82 -0.31 57.69
C VAL A 1156 -13.86 -1.49 57.74
N SER A 1157 -12.89 -1.42 58.66
CA SER A 1157 -12.01 -2.54 58.98
C SER A 1157 -12.27 -3.07 60.38
N MET A 1158 -12.40 -4.39 60.51
CA MET A 1158 -12.38 -5.07 61.80
C MET A 1158 -11.41 -6.24 61.76
N SER A 1159 -10.39 -6.18 62.62
CA SER A 1159 -9.49 -7.30 62.91
C SER A 1159 -9.07 -7.33 64.37
N ILE A 1160 -9.18 -8.49 65.04
CA ILE A 1160 -8.46 -8.77 66.31
C ILE A 1160 -7.86 -10.17 66.28
N GLY A 1161 -6.54 -10.23 66.52
CA GLY A 1161 -5.79 -11.40 66.97
C GLY A 1161 -4.85 -10.99 68.12
N SER A 1162 -4.56 -11.93 69.04
CA SER A 1162 -3.54 -11.75 70.10
C SER A 1162 -2.58 -12.94 70.15
N GLY A 1163 -1.32 -12.72 69.75
CA GLY A 1163 -0.13 -13.43 70.27
C GLY A 1163 0.55 -14.50 69.40
N GLY A 1164 1.62 -14.11 68.70
CA GLY A 1164 2.81 -14.94 68.48
C GLY A 1164 2.83 -15.90 67.28
N GLY A 1165 3.16 -15.36 66.10
CA GLY A 1165 3.52 -16.13 64.89
C GLY A 1165 2.46 -16.02 63.80
N ALA A 1166 2.72 -15.20 62.79
CA ALA A 1166 1.81 -14.96 61.66
C ALA A 1166 1.35 -16.30 61.03
N PRO A 1167 0.04 -16.55 60.86
CA PRO A 1167 -0.41 -17.63 60.00
C PRO A 1167 0.06 -17.33 58.57
N PHE A 1168 0.38 -18.37 57.80
CA PHE A 1168 0.81 -18.27 56.41
C PHE A 1168 -0.32 -17.68 55.54
N GLY A 1169 -0.50 -16.37 55.58
CA GLY A 1169 -1.25 -15.62 54.58
C GLY A 1169 -0.42 -15.60 53.31
N PHE A 1170 -0.85 -16.35 52.30
CA PHE A 1170 -0.41 -16.06 50.93
C PHE A 1170 -0.78 -14.60 50.64
N PRO A 1171 0.11 -13.78 50.05
CA PRO A 1171 -0.23 -12.41 49.68
C PRO A 1171 -1.30 -12.47 48.57
N GLY A 1172 -2.57 -12.50 48.97
CA GLY A 1172 -3.62 -12.02 48.10
C GLY A 1172 -3.32 -10.55 47.92
N VAL A 1173 -2.86 -10.15 46.74
CA VAL A 1173 -2.73 -8.73 46.40
C VAL A 1173 -4.17 -8.21 46.36
N PRO A 1174 -4.64 -7.37 47.31
CA PRO A 1174 -5.71 -6.48 46.97
C PRO A 1174 -5.12 -5.57 45.88
N VAL A 1175 -5.63 -5.65 44.66
CA VAL A 1175 -5.49 -4.51 43.75
C VAL A 1175 -6.40 -3.45 44.35
N THR A 1176 -5.87 -2.63 45.25
CA THR A 1176 -6.47 -1.35 45.61
C THR A 1176 -6.37 -0.46 44.38
N PRO A 1177 -7.48 -0.10 43.69
CA PRO A 1177 -7.41 1.01 42.77
C PRO A 1177 -7.00 2.26 43.57
N ILE A 1178 -5.92 2.90 43.14
CA ILE A 1178 -5.37 4.09 43.80
C ILE A 1178 -6.22 5.30 43.41
N VAL A 1179 -6.65 6.02 44.44
CA VAL A 1179 -7.45 7.24 44.42
C VAL A 1179 -6.51 8.45 44.37
N VAL A 1180 -6.67 9.40 43.43
CA VAL A 1180 -6.18 10.78 43.62
C VAL A 1180 -7.09 11.81 42.91
N ALA A 1181 -7.56 12.78 43.68
CA ALA A 1181 -8.22 13.99 43.21
C ALA A 1181 -7.22 15.02 42.65
N TYR A 1182 -7.56 15.66 41.53
CA TYR A 1182 -6.79 16.78 40.96
C TYR A 1182 -6.90 18.01 41.87
N GLY A 1183 -5.82 18.36 42.56
CA GLY A 1183 -5.66 19.64 43.25
C GLY A 1183 -4.35 20.30 42.85
N ASP A 1184 -4.42 21.31 41.97
CA ASP A 1184 -3.29 22.20 41.71
C ASP A 1184 -3.07 23.08 42.96
N SER A 1185 -2.10 22.71 43.79
CA SER A 1185 -1.67 23.54 44.91
C SER A 1185 -0.73 24.63 44.39
N ARG A 1186 -1.31 25.71 43.82
CA ARG A 1186 -0.53 26.91 43.55
C ARG A 1186 -0.27 27.68 44.84
N TRP A 1187 1.02 27.84 45.08
CA TRP A 1187 1.62 28.67 46.11
C TRP A 1187 1.07 30.11 46.10
N GLN A 1188 0.55 30.55 47.24
CA GLN A 1188 0.26 31.96 47.51
C GLN A 1188 1.57 32.74 47.68
N HIS A 1189 1.87 33.66 46.77
CA HIS A 1189 2.77 34.77 47.07
C HIS A 1189 1.97 35.87 47.80
N HIS A 1190 2.41 36.20 49.01
CA HIS A 1190 1.89 37.30 49.81
C HIS A 1190 2.04 38.66 49.12
N HIS A 1191 0.94 39.43 49.08
CA HIS A 1191 0.95 40.88 48.93
C HIS A 1191 1.67 41.55 50.11
N PRO A 1192 2.19 42.78 49.89
CA PRO A 1192 1.55 43.91 50.57
C PRO A 1192 1.30 45.09 49.62
N ARG A 1193 0.08 45.62 49.66
CA ARG A 1193 -0.24 47.04 49.39
C ARG A 1193 -0.01 47.83 50.70
N PRO A 1194 0.23 49.17 50.71
CA PRO A 1194 -0.49 50.17 49.90
C PRO A 1194 0.35 51.31 49.28
N GLU A 1195 0.01 51.71 48.05
CA GLU A 1195 -0.81 52.89 47.68
C GLU A 1195 -1.37 52.68 46.26
#